data_AF-I9LHF7-F1
#
_entry.id   AF-I9LHF7-F1
#
_cell.length_a   1.000
_cell.length_b   1.000
_cell.length_c   1.000
_cell.angle_alpha   90.00
_cell.angle_beta   90.00
_cell.angle_gamma   90.00
#
_symmetry.space_group_name_H-M   'P 1'
#
loop_
_entity.id
_entity.type
_entity.pdbx_description
1 polymer ?
#
loop_
_entity_poly.entity_id
_entity_poly.type
_entity_poly.pdbx_seq_one_letter_code
_entity_poly.pdbx_strand_id
1 'polypeptide(L)'
;MRLGALFPSSKGLADAVKKAAPIAAAASSLATVIVNTVRKKPGDFGIKWPKMRTQKVKDYQAITTVAELKAYIARCVETGIGGFDYEAGPSAKIRAKYEPRISFMENSLAELEEAVNQAVALDPKDKEVKAMRAKIKALETQLKVTKKEYDKSPLDPHRAAICALSLSAAPDEARAIFISNKPGKRTFEPSITDRDEARKLVFDILEEEFFHSPKIMKIAVNLQYEATQTAALGKYILPPVADPFLMWIRCLQVVAPHKINPDVPYEGKGLKPMTKEYHGVVMQDFKALLAEFNVNFFDEIHADEPKALSYCCEDSDYAIQHYLYWLEIAKQIPGYDYWLHNIEMPFARVIGLMEYNGMAWDNNLAEVKEQEAAIMQEQASEEIKRIVLEATGLKINTGKTGKTNEVKSVIFDVMKLKAAKWSKTTSDPSLDEEALIDMRFMLENKLEAINEEKYLAVPLPDNWEALDPDTDPTLSKDERQAIRVKRRDWHPYKDAAIALIEQLHKIQQYSTLLSSHIIGRAKYQHEETGRIHAKYSQWTETSRLNSYSPNGQNVPAMHNDVFKIRNFYVPAAGKILFFIDFSGFELRLMAWKSGDVVMTELFNTGGDMHRRTGAEITGKPESEVTDHERTDAKPANFGISYGGTEHALQKTVKTDYGKRWTLDKCASIVAAVKRAYEGIPRYQRDIVILAREQGWVSTIYGYIRLLHNINSPNKNARGSDERRAGNTPIQGSAADVMKNCQNQVYDEIGRGTLARRLDPAADIILAHGVTDMEAQIHDEIIFEMDDDINVVKKAGIWVKSIMEMPPLPDFPVKIEAEASVGYRWGEKEKLDKWIARKSN
;
A
#
# COMPACT_ATOMS: atom_id res chain seq x y z
N MET A 1 -23.17 16.79 24.21
CA MET A 1 -22.84 18.23 24.37
C MET A 1 -22.02 18.69 23.18
N ARG A 2 -22.50 19.71 22.46
CA ARG A 2 -21.91 20.20 21.20
C ARG A 2 -20.69 21.08 21.50
N LEU A 3 -19.51 20.72 20.98
CA LEU A 3 -18.24 21.46 21.07
C LEU A 3 -18.24 22.85 20.39
N GLY A 4 -19.39 23.34 19.93
CA GLY A 4 -19.54 24.65 19.28
C GLY A 4 -19.88 25.82 20.20
N ALA A 5 -19.99 25.60 21.52
CA ALA A 5 -20.51 26.61 22.45
C ALA A 5 -19.44 27.40 23.25
N LEU A 6 -18.15 27.22 22.97
CA LEU A 6 -17.03 27.86 23.72
C LEU A 6 -16.34 29.02 23.00
N PHE A 7 -16.88 29.51 21.89
CA PHE A 7 -16.32 30.66 21.17
C PHE A 7 -17.40 31.76 21.01
N PRO A 8 -17.16 33.01 21.46
CA PRO A 8 -18.11 34.10 21.23
C PRO A 8 -18.28 34.32 19.73
N SER A 9 -19.52 34.52 19.28
CA SER A 9 -19.83 34.87 17.90
C SER A 9 -19.21 36.23 17.54
N SER A 10 -18.57 36.30 16.38
CA SER A 10 -17.83 37.47 15.89
C SER A 10 -18.75 38.61 15.38
N LYS A 11 -19.83 38.92 16.08
CA LYS A 11 -20.81 39.96 15.69
C LYS A 11 -20.99 41.10 16.69
N GLY A 12 -20.14 41.21 17.73
CA GLY A 12 -20.22 42.28 18.72
C GLY A 12 -19.08 43.31 18.73
N LEU A 13 -18.01 43.15 17.93
CA LEU A 13 -16.84 44.04 17.99
C LEU A 13 -16.65 44.96 16.77
N ALA A 14 -17.53 44.89 15.77
CA ALA A 14 -17.38 45.67 14.53
C ALA A 14 -17.90 47.13 14.65
N ASP A 15 -18.69 47.46 15.68
CA ASP A 15 -19.35 48.77 15.78
C ASP A 15 -18.71 49.76 16.79
N ALA A 16 -17.61 49.39 17.47
CA ALA A 16 -16.95 50.27 18.44
C ALA A 16 -15.70 51.00 17.93
N VAL A 17 -15.31 50.84 16.66
CA VAL A 17 -14.02 51.37 16.14
C VAL A 17 -14.17 52.64 15.27
N LYS A 18 -15.38 53.19 15.10
CA LYS A 18 -15.61 54.29 14.13
C LYS A 18 -15.47 55.73 14.60
N LYS A 19 -15.03 56.03 15.83
CA LYS A 19 -14.72 57.42 16.24
C LYS A 19 -13.60 57.51 17.27
N ALA A 20 -12.36 57.58 16.81
CA ALA A 20 -11.27 58.22 17.55
C ALA A 20 -10.21 58.72 16.55
N ALA A 21 -9.91 60.02 16.61
CA ALA A 21 -8.91 60.68 15.78
C ALA A 21 -7.49 60.18 16.10
N PRO A 22 -6.53 60.23 15.16
CA PRO A 22 -5.20 59.69 15.40
C PRO A 22 -4.39 60.66 16.28
N ILE A 23 -4.03 60.23 17.49
CA ILE A 23 -2.94 60.84 18.26
C ILE A 23 -1.65 60.16 17.83
N ALA A 24 -0.74 60.93 17.23
CA ALA A 24 0.60 60.49 16.91
C ALA A 24 1.37 60.22 18.21
N ALA A 25 1.62 58.95 18.52
CA ALA A 25 2.51 58.52 19.60
C ALA A 25 3.72 57.82 19.01
N ALA A 26 4.91 58.30 19.41
CA ALA A 26 6.21 57.86 18.95
C ALA A 26 6.38 56.34 19.08
N ALA A 27 6.83 55.71 17.99
CA ALA A 27 7.18 54.30 17.97
C ALA A 27 8.35 54.04 18.92
N SER A 28 8.10 53.24 19.96
CA SER A 28 9.18 52.70 20.80
C SER A 28 9.96 51.66 19.99
N SER A 29 11.27 51.60 20.23
CA SER A 29 12.22 50.69 19.57
C SER A 29 11.89 49.20 19.70
N LEU A 30 10.92 48.82 20.53
CA LEU A 30 10.42 47.44 20.63
C LEU A 30 9.48 47.06 19.46
N ALA A 31 8.72 48.00 18.90
CA ALA A 31 7.80 47.72 17.80
C ALA A 31 8.55 47.40 16.49
N THR A 32 9.72 48.00 16.28
CA THR A 32 10.56 47.74 15.09
C THR A 32 11.24 46.38 15.15
N VAL A 33 11.48 45.82 16.35
CA VAL A 33 12.06 44.46 16.51
C VAL A 33 11.01 43.36 16.30
N ILE A 34 9.73 43.65 16.55
CA ILE A 34 8.63 42.66 16.39
C ILE A 34 8.08 42.61 14.95
N VAL A 35 8.28 43.66 14.14
CA VAL A 35 7.68 43.78 12.80
C VAL A 35 8.50 43.13 11.67
N ASN A 36 9.73 42.65 11.92
CA ASN A 36 10.59 42.07 10.88
C ASN A 36 10.66 40.53 10.84
N THR A 37 9.95 39.80 11.71
CA THR A 37 9.70 38.38 11.45
C THR A 37 8.53 38.26 10.48
N VAL A 38 8.84 38.14 9.18
CA VAL A 38 7.86 37.70 8.17
C VAL A 38 7.23 36.41 8.69
N ARG A 39 5.96 36.49 9.14
CA ARG A 39 5.23 35.31 9.63
C ARG A 39 5.08 34.37 8.44
N LYS A 40 5.91 33.32 8.40
CA LYS A 40 5.87 32.32 7.33
C LYS A 40 4.45 31.78 7.21
N LYS A 41 3.97 31.57 5.98
CA LYS A 41 2.66 30.97 5.78
C LYS A 41 2.67 29.55 6.36
N PRO A 42 1.58 29.07 6.99
CA PRO A 42 1.48 27.67 7.39
C PRO A 42 1.83 26.74 6.21
N GLY A 43 2.76 25.81 6.44
CA GLY A 43 3.30 24.90 5.43
C GLY A 43 4.51 25.43 4.64
N ASP A 44 4.99 26.65 4.91
CA ASP A 44 6.16 27.22 4.26
C ASP A 44 7.44 27.01 5.10
N PHE A 45 8.37 26.23 4.58
CA PHE A 45 9.65 25.95 5.21
C PHE A 45 10.70 27.04 4.93
N GLY A 46 10.46 27.93 3.95
CA GLY A 46 11.42 28.97 3.56
C GLY A 46 12.68 28.41 2.92
N ILE A 47 12.51 27.39 2.06
CA ILE A 47 13.60 26.67 1.39
C ILE A 47 14.41 27.61 0.51
N LYS A 48 15.74 27.56 0.68
CA LYS A 48 16.70 28.15 -0.24
C LYS A 48 17.10 27.07 -1.24
N TRP A 49 16.68 27.26 -2.50
CA TRP A 49 17.00 26.32 -3.57
C TRP A 49 18.51 26.35 -3.88
N PRO A 50 19.17 25.18 -4.00
CA PRO A 50 20.58 25.10 -4.37
C PRO A 50 20.85 25.72 -5.73
N LYS A 51 22.07 26.23 -5.93
CA LYS A 51 22.50 26.67 -7.26
C LYS A 51 22.81 25.45 -8.13
N MET A 52 22.44 25.52 -9.40
CA MET A 52 22.79 24.48 -10.37
C MET A 52 24.30 24.41 -10.53
N ARG A 53 24.84 23.19 -10.45
CA ARG A 53 26.27 22.90 -10.66
C ARG A 53 26.63 23.08 -12.13
N THR A 54 27.74 23.77 -12.40
CA THR A 54 28.32 23.83 -13.74
C THR A 54 28.89 22.46 -14.12
N GLN A 55 28.45 21.93 -15.26
CA GLN A 55 28.92 20.65 -15.78
C GLN A 55 30.37 20.76 -16.24
N LYS A 56 31.19 19.75 -15.94
CA LYS A 56 32.57 19.63 -16.42
C LYS A 56 32.66 18.61 -17.55
N VAL A 57 33.85 18.51 -18.13
CA VAL A 57 34.18 17.41 -19.04
C VAL A 57 34.03 16.09 -18.27
N LYS A 58 33.30 15.14 -18.86
CA LYS A 58 33.01 13.84 -18.25
C LYS A 58 34.25 12.95 -18.29
N ASP A 59 34.64 12.41 -17.15
CA ASP A 59 35.66 11.36 -17.02
C ASP A 59 34.99 9.99 -16.96
N TYR A 60 34.59 9.49 -18.14
CA TYR A 60 33.95 8.19 -18.31
C TYR A 60 34.93 7.19 -18.91
N GLN A 61 35.13 6.05 -18.24
CA GLN A 61 36.05 5.01 -18.68
C GLN A 61 35.46 3.61 -18.44
N ALA A 62 35.99 2.59 -19.11
CA ALA A 62 35.60 1.21 -18.83
C ALA A 62 36.52 0.60 -17.76
N ILE A 63 35.95 -0.27 -16.93
CA ILE A 63 36.68 -1.22 -16.08
C ILE A 63 36.71 -2.55 -16.82
N THR A 64 37.92 -3.05 -17.07
CA THR A 64 38.18 -4.26 -17.85
C THR A 64 38.76 -5.40 -17.02
N THR A 65 39.24 -5.11 -15.80
CA THR A 65 39.84 -6.10 -14.91
C THR A 65 39.34 -6.01 -13.48
N VAL A 66 39.48 -7.09 -12.71
CA VAL A 66 39.21 -7.13 -11.27
C VAL A 66 40.03 -6.09 -10.51
N ALA A 67 41.30 -5.89 -10.90
CA ALA A 67 42.17 -4.91 -10.24
C ALA A 67 41.64 -3.48 -10.38
N GLU A 68 41.19 -3.11 -11.58
CA GLU A 68 40.56 -1.81 -11.84
C GLU A 68 39.23 -1.66 -11.07
N LEU A 69 38.42 -2.72 -11.00
CA LEU A 69 37.17 -2.72 -10.23
C LEU A 69 37.43 -2.41 -8.74
N LYS A 70 38.34 -3.18 -8.11
CA LYS A 70 38.68 -2.98 -6.70
C LYS A 70 39.30 -1.62 -6.43
N ALA A 71 40.17 -1.14 -7.32
CA ALA A 71 40.75 0.20 -7.21
C ALA A 71 39.67 1.29 -7.27
N TYR A 72 38.66 1.15 -8.13
CA TYR A 72 37.58 2.11 -8.22
C TYR A 72 36.57 2.00 -7.07
N ILE A 73 36.33 0.80 -6.51
CA ILE A 73 35.58 0.65 -5.26
C ILE A 73 36.32 1.34 -4.10
N ALA A 74 37.65 1.22 -4.02
CA ALA A 74 38.45 1.95 -3.03
C ALA A 74 38.31 3.47 -3.20
N ARG A 75 38.25 3.96 -4.44
CA ARG A 75 37.93 5.37 -4.73
C ARG A 75 36.54 5.78 -4.20
N CYS A 76 35.52 4.95 -4.34
CA CYS A 76 34.20 5.19 -3.72
C CYS A 76 34.27 5.22 -2.19
N VAL A 77 35.11 4.38 -1.57
CA VAL A 77 35.37 4.42 -0.12
C VAL A 77 36.04 5.73 0.29
N GLU A 78 37.01 6.22 -0.49
CA GLU A 78 37.70 7.49 -0.24
C GLU A 78 36.78 8.70 -0.34
N THR A 79 35.86 8.72 -1.32
CA THR A 79 34.89 9.82 -1.46
C THR A 79 33.69 9.68 -0.52
N GLY A 80 33.43 8.48 -0.01
CA GLY A 80 32.28 8.15 0.81
C GLY A 80 30.96 8.00 0.05
N ILE A 81 30.99 8.05 -1.29
CA ILE A 81 29.81 7.94 -2.15
C ILE A 81 30.06 6.97 -3.29
N GLY A 82 29.01 6.28 -3.72
CA GLY A 82 29.04 5.32 -4.81
C GLY A 82 27.72 5.30 -5.55
N GLY A 83 27.64 6.04 -6.66
CA GLY A 83 26.55 5.94 -7.61
C GLY A 83 26.63 4.63 -8.37
N PHE A 84 25.51 3.96 -8.62
CA PHE A 84 25.48 2.75 -9.43
C PHE A 84 24.16 2.59 -10.20
N ASP A 85 24.22 1.85 -11.30
CA ASP A 85 23.10 1.55 -12.19
C ASP A 85 23.37 0.25 -12.98
N TYR A 86 22.32 -0.49 -13.36
CA TYR A 86 22.43 -1.72 -14.14
C TYR A 86 21.73 -1.63 -15.49
N GLU A 87 22.39 -2.17 -16.50
CA GLU A 87 21.77 -2.48 -17.79
C GLU A 87 21.51 -3.98 -17.89
N ALA A 88 20.33 -4.34 -18.38
CA ALA A 88 19.92 -5.74 -18.50
C ALA A 88 19.50 -6.09 -19.93
N GLY A 89 19.74 -7.34 -20.32
CA GLY A 89 19.20 -7.97 -21.52
C GLY A 89 18.36 -9.20 -21.15
N PRO A 90 17.70 -9.85 -22.14
CA PRO A 90 17.06 -11.14 -21.92
C PRO A 90 18.09 -12.20 -21.53
N SER A 91 17.80 -13.00 -20.52
CA SER A 91 18.65 -14.15 -20.17
C SER A 91 18.72 -15.18 -21.30
N ALA A 92 19.78 -16.00 -21.30
CA ALA A 92 19.98 -17.05 -22.30
C ALA A 92 18.77 -18.01 -22.40
N LYS A 93 18.15 -18.35 -21.25
CA LYS A 93 16.93 -19.16 -21.18
C LYS A 93 15.77 -18.51 -21.93
N ILE A 94 15.59 -17.20 -21.75
CA ILE A 94 14.49 -16.45 -22.36
C ILE A 94 14.73 -16.25 -23.86
N ARG A 95 15.97 -15.99 -24.29
CA ARG A 95 16.33 -15.96 -25.72
C ARG A 95 15.99 -17.29 -26.40
N ALA A 96 16.42 -18.41 -25.81
CA ALA A 96 16.12 -19.75 -26.31
C ALA A 96 14.62 -20.07 -26.37
N LYS A 97 13.81 -19.49 -25.49
CA LYS A 97 12.34 -19.63 -25.49
C LYS A 97 11.66 -18.79 -26.59
N TYR A 98 12.09 -17.54 -26.77
CA TYR A 98 11.36 -16.57 -27.59
C TYR A 98 11.88 -16.46 -29.04
N GLU A 99 13.20 -16.47 -29.26
CA GLU A 99 13.78 -16.22 -30.59
C GLU A 99 13.32 -17.25 -31.64
N PRO A 100 13.38 -18.59 -31.39
CA PRO A 100 12.94 -19.56 -32.38
C PRO A 100 11.45 -19.44 -32.70
N ARG A 101 10.63 -19.11 -31.69
CA ARG A 101 9.18 -18.94 -31.84
C ARG A 101 8.86 -17.70 -32.68
N ILE A 102 9.54 -16.60 -32.43
CA ILE A 102 9.40 -15.36 -33.22
C ILE A 102 9.79 -15.63 -34.67
N SER A 103 10.96 -16.25 -34.92
CA SER A 103 11.42 -16.57 -36.27
C SER A 103 10.46 -17.52 -37.00
N PHE A 104 9.93 -18.55 -36.32
CA PHE A 104 8.94 -19.44 -36.91
C PHE A 104 7.67 -18.69 -37.35
N MET A 105 7.16 -17.80 -36.50
CA MET A 105 5.96 -17.02 -36.79
C MET A 105 6.19 -16.00 -37.91
N GLU A 106 7.36 -15.37 -37.98
CA GLU A 106 7.73 -14.47 -39.07
C GLU A 106 7.83 -15.21 -40.42
N ASN A 107 8.49 -16.37 -40.44
CA ASN A 107 8.57 -17.19 -41.65
C ASN A 107 7.19 -17.69 -42.09
N SER A 108 6.37 -18.17 -41.15
CA SER A 108 4.99 -18.61 -41.43
C SER A 108 4.13 -17.47 -41.97
N LEU A 109 4.33 -16.23 -41.47
CA LEU A 109 3.63 -15.05 -41.96
C LEU A 109 4.01 -14.75 -43.40
N ALA A 110 5.31 -14.75 -43.71
CA ALA A 110 5.82 -14.51 -45.06
C ALA A 110 5.30 -15.55 -46.07
N GLU A 111 5.32 -16.84 -45.70
CA GLU A 111 4.77 -17.93 -46.53
C GLU A 111 3.27 -17.77 -46.78
N LEU A 112 2.49 -17.41 -45.75
CA LEU A 112 1.05 -17.18 -45.89
C LEU A 112 0.73 -15.95 -46.73
N GLU A 113 1.50 -14.88 -46.59
CA GLU A 113 1.36 -13.67 -47.40
C GLU A 113 1.66 -13.96 -48.88
N GLU A 114 2.70 -14.72 -49.16
CA GLU A 114 3.02 -15.18 -50.51
C GLU A 114 1.90 -16.05 -51.10
N ALA A 115 1.40 -17.02 -50.33
CA ALA A 115 0.28 -17.88 -50.74
C ALA A 115 -1.00 -17.07 -51.01
N VAL A 116 -1.30 -16.06 -50.19
CA VAL A 116 -2.42 -15.15 -50.42
C VAL A 116 -2.22 -14.34 -51.69
N ASN A 117 -1.02 -13.81 -51.94
CA ASN A 117 -0.74 -13.03 -53.16
C ASN A 117 -0.92 -13.88 -54.42
N GLN A 118 -0.47 -15.13 -54.39
CA GLN A 118 -0.67 -16.09 -55.49
C GLN A 118 -2.15 -16.44 -55.69
N ALA A 119 -2.89 -16.72 -54.61
CA ALA A 119 -4.32 -17.09 -54.68
C ALA A 119 -5.22 -15.92 -55.10
N VAL A 120 -4.94 -14.70 -54.63
CA VAL A 120 -5.65 -13.47 -55.03
C VAL A 120 -5.48 -13.18 -56.52
N ALA A 121 -4.33 -13.52 -57.11
CA ALA A 121 -4.10 -13.37 -58.53
C ALA A 121 -4.97 -14.32 -59.39
N LEU A 122 -5.46 -15.42 -58.80
CA LEU A 122 -6.33 -16.40 -59.46
C LEU A 122 -7.82 -16.07 -59.25
N ASP A 123 -8.27 -15.92 -58.00
CA ASP A 123 -9.63 -15.47 -57.65
C ASP A 123 -9.63 -14.61 -56.37
N PRO A 124 -9.84 -13.29 -56.47
CA PRO A 124 -9.90 -12.39 -55.31
C PRO A 124 -11.05 -12.68 -54.33
N LYS A 125 -12.09 -13.42 -54.73
CA LYS A 125 -13.28 -13.73 -53.93
C LYS A 125 -13.27 -15.14 -53.36
N ASP A 126 -12.17 -15.87 -53.51
CA ASP A 126 -12.04 -17.22 -52.99
C ASP A 126 -12.23 -17.25 -51.46
N LYS A 127 -12.99 -18.24 -50.98
CA LYS A 127 -13.17 -18.51 -49.54
C LYS A 127 -11.83 -18.86 -48.87
N GLU A 128 -10.90 -19.49 -49.59
CA GLU A 128 -9.57 -19.83 -49.08
C GLU A 128 -8.71 -18.58 -48.84
N VAL A 129 -8.76 -17.59 -49.74
CA VAL A 129 -8.11 -16.28 -49.53
C VAL A 129 -8.63 -15.61 -48.25
N LYS A 130 -9.93 -15.65 -48.02
CA LYS A 130 -10.53 -15.10 -46.79
C LYS A 130 -10.05 -15.85 -45.54
N ALA A 131 -9.94 -17.18 -45.59
CA ALA A 131 -9.46 -17.99 -44.49
C ALA A 131 -7.96 -17.75 -44.20
N MET A 132 -7.12 -17.66 -45.23
CA MET A 132 -5.69 -17.35 -45.08
C MET A 132 -5.46 -15.95 -44.51
N ARG A 133 -6.21 -14.93 -44.96
CA ARG A 133 -6.16 -13.58 -44.36
C ARG A 133 -6.56 -13.57 -42.88
N ALA A 134 -7.53 -14.40 -42.49
CA ALA A 134 -7.89 -14.55 -41.08
C ALA A 134 -6.76 -15.19 -40.25
N LYS A 135 -6.06 -16.21 -40.81
CA LYS A 135 -4.87 -16.81 -40.19
C LYS A 135 -3.73 -15.81 -40.06
N ILE A 136 -3.43 -15.05 -41.12
CA ILE A 136 -2.43 -13.95 -41.11
C ILE A 136 -2.73 -13.01 -39.95
N LYS A 137 -3.96 -12.46 -39.87
CA LYS A 137 -4.35 -11.54 -38.80
C LYS A 137 -4.20 -12.13 -37.40
N ALA A 138 -4.54 -13.40 -37.22
CA ALA A 138 -4.37 -14.09 -35.95
C ALA A 138 -2.89 -14.24 -35.58
N LEU A 139 -2.06 -14.63 -36.55
CA LEU A 139 -0.62 -14.81 -36.38
C LEU A 139 0.10 -13.48 -36.12
N GLU A 140 -0.24 -12.41 -36.85
CA GLU A 140 0.24 -11.04 -36.60
C GLU A 140 -0.07 -10.59 -35.17
N THR A 141 -1.31 -10.85 -34.71
CA THR A 141 -1.74 -10.51 -33.35
C THR A 141 -0.88 -11.26 -32.33
N GLN A 142 -0.69 -12.57 -32.54
CA GLN A 142 0.13 -13.38 -31.65
C GLN A 142 1.61 -12.96 -31.68
N LEU A 143 2.14 -12.61 -32.86
CA LEU A 143 3.54 -12.18 -33.04
C LEU A 143 3.78 -10.88 -32.28
N LYS A 144 2.86 -9.93 -32.42
CA LYS A 144 2.90 -8.65 -31.72
C LYS A 144 2.88 -8.82 -30.20
N VAL A 145 2.04 -9.73 -29.68
CA VAL A 145 2.00 -10.02 -28.24
C VAL A 145 3.33 -10.66 -27.78
N THR A 146 3.80 -11.66 -28.51
CA THR A 146 5.04 -12.41 -28.21
C THR A 146 6.26 -11.48 -28.21
N LYS A 147 6.43 -10.63 -29.25
CA LYS A 147 7.50 -9.64 -29.31
C LYS A 147 7.42 -8.65 -28.15
N LYS A 148 6.23 -8.13 -27.84
CA LYS A 148 6.04 -7.20 -26.73
C LYS A 148 6.43 -7.81 -25.36
N GLU A 149 6.17 -9.09 -25.15
CA GLU A 149 6.63 -9.79 -23.94
C GLU A 149 8.15 -9.97 -23.93
N TYR A 150 8.73 -10.34 -25.07
CA TYR A 150 10.17 -10.51 -25.22
C TYR A 150 10.93 -9.20 -25.00
N ASP A 151 10.50 -8.09 -25.63
CA ASP A 151 11.08 -6.76 -25.48
C ASP A 151 11.05 -6.24 -24.03
N LYS A 152 10.10 -6.73 -23.23
CA LYS A 152 9.94 -6.38 -21.81
C LYS A 152 10.71 -7.29 -20.87
N SER A 153 11.22 -8.42 -21.34
CA SER A 153 11.93 -9.38 -20.51
C SER A 153 13.11 -8.80 -19.70
N PRO A 154 13.86 -7.78 -20.17
CA PRO A 154 14.91 -7.17 -19.35
C PRO A 154 14.40 -6.45 -18.08
N LEU A 155 13.12 -6.07 -18.04
CA LEU A 155 12.51 -5.39 -16.88
C LEU A 155 12.04 -6.36 -15.80
N ASP A 156 12.08 -7.66 -16.08
CA ASP A 156 11.63 -8.72 -15.17
C ASP A 156 12.86 -9.47 -14.62
N PRO A 157 13.15 -9.40 -13.32
CA PRO A 157 14.35 -9.99 -12.73
C PRO A 157 14.41 -11.53 -12.86
N HIS A 158 13.29 -12.22 -13.14
CA HIS A 158 13.26 -13.66 -13.38
C HIS A 158 13.53 -14.04 -14.84
N ARG A 159 13.56 -13.05 -15.73
CA ARG A 159 13.74 -13.21 -17.17
C ARG A 159 15.01 -12.51 -17.68
N ALA A 160 15.49 -11.51 -16.96
CA ALA A 160 16.62 -10.67 -17.30
C ALA A 160 17.97 -11.30 -16.92
N ALA A 161 19.03 -10.78 -17.53
CA ALA A 161 20.41 -10.94 -17.08
C ALA A 161 21.13 -9.59 -17.19
N ILE A 162 21.78 -9.16 -16.11
CA ILE A 162 22.55 -7.90 -16.10
C ILE A 162 23.72 -8.04 -17.08
N CYS A 163 23.77 -7.18 -18.09
CA CYS A 163 24.77 -7.24 -19.14
C CYS A 163 25.86 -6.17 -18.99
N ALA A 164 25.55 -5.05 -18.34
CA ALA A 164 26.53 -4.05 -17.94
C ALA A 164 26.09 -3.37 -16.64
N LEU A 165 27.03 -2.70 -15.97
CA LEU A 165 26.72 -1.78 -14.89
C LEU A 165 27.65 -0.58 -14.91
N SER A 166 27.30 0.47 -14.19
CA SER A 166 28.21 1.58 -13.94
C SER A 166 28.39 1.89 -12.47
N LEU A 167 29.54 2.49 -12.15
CA LEU A 167 29.89 3.01 -10.83
C LEU A 167 30.35 4.46 -10.97
N SER A 168 29.94 5.34 -10.06
CA SER A 168 30.40 6.72 -9.98
C SER A 168 30.88 7.03 -8.57
N ALA A 169 32.09 7.58 -8.44
CA ALA A 169 32.65 7.98 -7.14
C ALA A 169 32.52 9.49 -6.88
N ALA A 170 32.18 10.28 -7.91
CA ALA A 170 32.04 11.73 -7.83
C ALA A 170 31.27 12.29 -9.05
N PRO A 171 30.69 13.51 -8.95
CA PRO A 171 30.09 14.19 -10.10
C PRO A 171 31.03 14.35 -11.29
N ASP A 172 30.52 14.03 -12.49
CA ASP A 172 31.22 13.96 -13.78
C ASP A 172 32.27 12.83 -13.91
N GLU A 173 32.34 11.90 -12.96
CA GLU A 173 33.29 10.78 -12.92
C GLU A 173 32.50 9.46 -12.86
N ALA A 174 32.67 8.57 -13.84
CA ALA A 174 32.01 7.26 -13.82
C ALA A 174 32.80 6.18 -14.57
N ARG A 175 32.53 4.92 -14.23
CA ARG A 175 33.14 3.75 -14.83
C ARG A 175 32.07 2.75 -15.24
N ALA A 176 32.14 2.23 -16.46
CA ALA A 176 31.26 1.15 -16.92
C ALA A 176 31.96 -0.21 -16.88
N ILE A 177 31.22 -1.25 -16.54
CA ILE A 177 31.66 -2.64 -16.55
C ILE A 177 30.82 -3.39 -17.58
N PHE A 178 31.39 -3.68 -18.74
CA PHE A 178 30.70 -4.42 -19.80
C PHE A 178 30.88 -5.92 -19.60
N ILE A 179 29.81 -6.59 -19.18
CA ILE A 179 29.82 -8.02 -18.87
C ILE A 179 29.41 -8.81 -20.12
N SER A 180 28.15 -8.76 -20.52
CA SER A 180 27.61 -9.65 -21.56
C SER A 180 27.42 -8.98 -22.93
N ASN A 181 27.83 -7.71 -23.06
CA ASN A 181 27.85 -7.01 -24.35
C ASN A 181 28.70 -7.74 -25.40
N LYS A 182 28.42 -7.49 -26.69
CA LYS A 182 29.29 -8.02 -27.76
C LYS A 182 30.76 -7.66 -27.46
N PRO A 183 31.65 -8.67 -27.46
CA PRO A 183 32.96 -8.54 -26.84
C PRO A 183 33.88 -7.59 -27.63
N GLY A 184 34.68 -6.82 -26.90
CA GLY A 184 35.65 -5.86 -27.43
C GLY A 184 36.79 -5.61 -26.44
N LYS A 185 37.60 -4.57 -26.69
CA LYS A 185 38.70 -4.16 -25.80
C LYS A 185 38.22 -3.72 -24.41
N ARG A 186 36.99 -3.23 -24.30
CA ARG A 186 36.35 -2.79 -23.04
C ARG A 186 35.58 -3.88 -22.31
N THR A 187 35.61 -5.13 -22.77
CA THR A 187 34.96 -6.25 -22.07
C THR A 187 35.65 -6.54 -20.74
N PHE A 188 34.86 -6.71 -19.69
CA PHE A 188 35.37 -7.09 -18.37
C PHE A 188 35.86 -8.53 -18.36
N GLU A 189 37.09 -8.75 -17.91
CA GLU A 189 37.77 -10.04 -17.85
C GLU A 189 37.52 -10.86 -19.13
N PRO A 190 38.09 -10.43 -20.28
CA PRO A 190 37.81 -11.05 -21.59
C PRO A 190 38.31 -12.50 -21.68
N SER A 191 39.17 -12.92 -20.75
CA SER A 191 39.59 -14.31 -20.56
C SER A 191 38.47 -15.23 -20.06
N ILE A 192 37.45 -14.68 -19.38
CA ILE A 192 36.30 -15.44 -18.88
C ILE A 192 35.26 -15.54 -20.00
N THR A 193 35.22 -16.69 -20.68
CA THR A 193 34.31 -16.91 -21.81
C THR A 193 32.86 -17.10 -21.37
N ASP A 194 32.64 -17.68 -20.19
CA ASP A 194 31.30 -17.79 -19.59
C ASP A 194 30.91 -16.45 -18.95
N ARG A 195 29.96 -15.74 -19.56
CA ARG A 195 29.56 -14.42 -19.09
C ARG A 195 28.72 -14.46 -17.82
N ASP A 196 28.18 -15.62 -17.44
CA ASP A 196 27.51 -15.80 -16.16
C ASP A 196 28.54 -15.92 -15.02
N GLU A 197 29.67 -16.59 -15.26
CA GLU A 197 30.80 -16.61 -14.33
C GLU A 197 31.40 -15.23 -14.13
N ALA A 198 31.60 -14.46 -15.21
CA ALA A 198 32.08 -13.07 -15.14
C ALA A 198 31.10 -12.19 -14.34
N ARG A 199 29.79 -12.35 -14.53
CA ARG A 199 28.77 -11.61 -13.77
C ARG A 199 28.82 -11.96 -12.30
N LYS A 200 28.88 -13.26 -11.97
CA LYS A 200 28.99 -13.73 -10.59
C LYS A 200 30.23 -13.14 -9.92
N LEU A 201 31.38 -13.14 -10.59
CA LEU A 201 32.61 -12.56 -10.08
C LEU A 201 32.46 -11.08 -9.74
N VAL A 202 31.88 -10.29 -10.65
CA VAL A 202 31.63 -8.86 -10.41
C VAL A 202 30.72 -8.65 -9.19
N PHE A 203 29.60 -9.37 -9.11
CA PHE A 203 28.64 -9.19 -8.04
C PHE A 203 29.10 -9.75 -6.69
N ASP A 204 29.97 -10.75 -6.68
CA ASP A 204 30.63 -11.22 -5.45
C ASP A 204 31.56 -10.14 -4.89
N ILE A 205 32.37 -9.49 -5.75
CA ILE A 205 33.23 -8.35 -5.36
C ILE A 205 32.38 -7.17 -4.88
N LEU A 206 31.31 -6.82 -5.61
CA LEU A 206 30.43 -5.72 -5.23
C LEU A 206 29.74 -6.00 -3.90
N GLU A 207 29.24 -7.22 -3.66
CA GLU A 207 28.62 -7.57 -2.38
C GLU A 207 29.56 -7.32 -1.20
N GLU A 208 30.79 -7.83 -1.30
CA GLU A 208 31.77 -7.79 -0.21
C GLU A 208 32.38 -6.39 -0.01
N GLU A 209 32.72 -5.69 -1.09
CA GLU A 209 33.54 -4.47 -1.02
C GLU A 209 32.74 -3.17 -1.21
N PHE A 210 31.56 -3.23 -1.84
CA PHE A 210 30.74 -2.05 -2.17
C PHE A 210 29.39 -2.04 -1.46
N PHE A 211 28.52 -3.03 -1.72
CA PHE A 211 27.16 -3.10 -1.19
C PHE A 211 27.11 -3.31 0.32
N HIS A 212 28.03 -4.07 0.90
CA HIS A 212 28.11 -4.26 2.36
C HIS A 212 28.99 -3.22 3.07
N SER A 213 29.64 -2.33 2.32
CA SER A 213 30.52 -1.31 2.90
C SER A 213 29.70 -0.23 3.62
N PRO A 214 29.90 0.00 4.93
CA PRO A 214 29.24 1.09 5.66
C PRO A 214 29.88 2.45 5.35
N LYS A 215 31.03 2.46 4.65
CA LYS A 215 31.78 3.68 4.30
C LYS A 215 31.27 4.36 3.03
N ILE A 216 30.50 3.64 2.22
CA ILE A 216 29.99 4.14 0.95
C ILE A 216 28.49 4.41 1.12
N MET A 217 28.04 5.62 0.76
CA MET A 217 26.63 5.90 0.48
C MET A 217 26.31 5.36 -0.92
N LYS A 218 25.53 4.29 -1.00
CA LYS A 218 25.17 3.63 -2.26
C LYS A 218 23.97 4.33 -2.86
N ILE A 219 24.15 4.97 -4.02
CA ILE A 219 23.19 5.90 -4.62
C ILE A 219 22.70 5.31 -5.94
N ALA A 220 21.41 5.02 -6.05
CA ALA A 220 20.80 4.58 -7.31
C ALA A 220 19.43 5.22 -7.50
N VAL A 221 19.12 5.58 -8.74
CA VAL A 221 17.78 6.07 -9.09
C VAL A 221 16.85 4.88 -9.18
N ASN A 222 15.72 4.91 -8.47
CA ASN A 222 14.81 3.77 -8.39
C ASN A 222 15.49 2.54 -7.77
N LEU A 223 16.01 2.71 -6.56
CA LEU A 223 16.72 1.67 -5.79
C LEU A 223 15.86 0.40 -5.59
N GLN A 224 14.53 0.54 -5.63
CA GLN A 224 13.60 -0.59 -5.65
C GLN A 224 13.88 -1.54 -6.83
N TYR A 225 14.03 -1.01 -8.04
CA TYR A 225 14.34 -1.81 -9.22
C TYR A 225 15.72 -2.48 -9.10
N GLU A 226 16.74 -1.72 -8.70
CA GLU A 226 18.07 -2.28 -8.50
C GLU A 226 18.08 -3.44 -7.50
N ALA A 227 17.34 -3.30 -6.40
CA ALA A 227 17.21 -4.35 -5.41
C ALA A 227 16.50 -5.60 -5.94
N THR A 228 15.53 -5.47 -6.88
CA THR A 228 14.93 -6.65 -7.53
C THR A 228 15.94 -7.41 -8.38
N GLN A 229 16.83 -6.70 -9.06
CA GLN A 229 17.84 -7.29 -9.93
C GLN A 229 18.97 -7.94 -9.12
N THR A 230 19.42 -7.33 -8.02
CA THR A 230 20.40 -7.97 -7.13
C THR A 230 19.82 -9.17 -6.39
N ALA A 231 18.53 -9.12 -6.03
CA ALA A 231 17.85 -10.26 -5.41
C ALA A 231 17.86 -11.49 -6.33
N ALA A 232 17.77 -11.32 -7.66
CA ALA A 232 17.91 -12.41 -8.63
C ALA A 232 19.28 -13.11 -8.60
N LEU A 233 20.30 -12.45 -8.06
CA LEU A 233 21.65 -12.98 -7.87
C LEU A 233 21.90 -13.43 -6.42
N GLY A 234 20.87 -13.38 -5.55
CA GLY A 234 21.00 -13.62 -4.11
C GLY A 234 21.86 -12.58 -3.39
N LYS A 235 21.90 -11.33 -3.90
CA LYS A 235 22.74 -10.22 -3.41
C LYS A 235 21.92 -9.12 -2.75
N TYR A 236 22.48 -8.55 -1.68
CA TYR A 236 21.83 -7.54 -0.86
C TYR A 236 22.62 -6.24 -0.83
N ILE A 237 21.91 -5.12 -0.94
CA ILE A 237 22.51 -3.78 -0.92
C ILE A 237 22.33 -3.24 0.50
N LEU A 238 23.34 -3.21 1.37
CA LEU A 238 23.18 -2.80 2.78
C LEU A 238 23.27 -1.28 2.98
N PRO A 239 22.75 -0.67 4.06
CA PRO A 239 22.92 0.76 4.31
C PRO A 239 24.40 1.16 4.51
N PRO A 240 24.75 2.45 4.35
CA PRO A 240 23.85 3.54 3.96
C PRO A 240 23.54 3.54 2.46
N VAL A 241 22.31 3.92 2.12
CA VAL A 241 21.78 3.96 0.75
C VAL A 241 20.97 5.22 0.51
N ALA A 242 20.90 5.65 -0.74
CA ALA A 242 20.05 6.76 -1.16
C ALA A 242 19.40 6.53 -2.52
N ASP A 243 18.20 7.08 -2.67
CA ASP A 243 17.45 7.12 -3.92
C ASP A 243 17.09 8.58 -4.22
N PRO A 244 17.80 9.25 -5.14
CA PRO A 244 17.55 10.65 -5.45
C PRO A 244 16.20 10.88 -6.14
N PHE A 245 15.62 9.87 -6.81
CA PHE A 245 14.28 9.97 -7.37
C PHE A 245 13.22 9.99 -6.26
N LEU A 246 13.41 9.14 -5.26
CA LEU A 246 12.60 9.17 -4.04
C LEU A 246 12.70 10.52 -3.35
N MET A 247 13.95 10.95 -3.10
CA MET A 247 14.22 12.21 -2.41
C MET A 247 13.63 13.41 -3.15
N TRP A 248 13.73 13.44 -4.48
CA TRP A 248 13.11 14.47 -5.32
C TRP A 248 11.60 14.58 -5.09
N ILE A 249 10.89 13.46 -5.22
CA ILE A 249 9.43 13.41 -5.10
C ILE A 249 9.00 13.79 -3.69
N ARG A 250 9.63 13.20 -2.67
CA ARG A 250 9.32 13.44 -1.27
C ARG A 250 9.58 14.90 -0.87
N CYS A 251 10.71 15.48 -1.28
CA CYS A 251 10.97 16.89 -1.04
C CYS A 251 9.91 17.77 -1.74
N LEU A 252 9.58 17.52 -3.01
CA LEU A 252 8.57 18.30 -3.73
C LEU A 252 7.19 18.27 -3.08
N GLN A 253 6.76 17.12 -2.55
CA GLN A 253 5.48 16.99 -1.82
C GLN A 253 5.40 17.97 -0.64
N VAL A 254 6.54 18.33 -0.04
CA VAL A 254 6.62 19.24 1.11
C VAL A 254 6.90 20.69 0.68
N VAL A 255 7.86 20.90 -0.22
CA VAL A 255 8.40 22.25 -0.50
C VAL A 255 7.76 22.93 -1.70
N ALA A 256 7.19 22.16 -2.62
CA ALA A 256 6.54 22.66 -3.83
C ALA A 256 5.37 21.75 -4.27
N PRO A 257 4.35 21.54 -3.40
CA PRO A 257 3.27 20.58 -3.64
C PRO A 257 2.46 20.86 -4.92
N HIS A 258 2.41 22.12 -5.36
CA HIS A 258 1.75 22.51 -6.61
C HIS A 258 2.44 22.00 -7.89
N LYS A 259 3.68 21.50 -7.80
CA LYS A 259 4.42 20.89 -8.91
C LYS A 259 4.20 19.37 -9.02
N ILE A 260 3.36 18.80 -8.16
CA ILE A 260 3.13 17.36 -8.08
C ILE A 260 1.64 17.04 -8.01
N ASN A 261 1.23 15.96 -8.66
CA ASN A 261 -0.10 15.40 -8.44
C ASN A 261 -0.05 14.56 -7.15
N PRO A 262 -0.85 14.86 -6.11
CA PRO A 262 -0.83 14.12 -4.86
C PRO A 262 -1.25 12.65 -5.01
N ASP A 263 -2.09 12.32 -6.00
CA ASP A 263 -2.59 10.95 -6.21
C ASP A 263 -1.56 10.06 -6.93
N VAL A 264 -0.75 10.66 -7.82
CA VAL A 264 0.28 9.98 -8.61
C VAL A 264 1.55 10.84 -8.68
N PRO A 265 2.26 10.98 -7.54
CA PRO A 265 3.35 11.96 -7.43
C PRO A 265 4.57 11.67 -8.30
N TYR A 266 4.70 10.42 -8.77
CA TYR A 266 5.77 9.95 -9.65
C TYR A 266 5.44 10.08 -11.14
N GLU A 267 4.22 10.47 -11.52
CA GLU A 267 3.81 10.52 -12.93
C GLU A 267 4.65 11.52 -13.74
N GLY A 268 5.18 11.05 -14.88
CA GLY A 268 6.03 11.85 -15.76
C GLY A 268 7.43 12.16 -15.19
N LYS A 269 7.80 11.54 -14.07
CA LYS A 269 9.10 11.73 -13.42
C LYS A 269 10.02 10.54 -13.66
N GLY A 270 11.32 10.82 -13.69
CA GLY A 270 12.41 9.85 -13.83
C GLY A 270 13.73 10.58 -13.97
N LEU A 271 14.83 9.85 -14.12
CA LEU A 271 16.17 10.45 -14.21
C LEU A 271 16.28 11.47 -15.35
N LYS A 272 15.89 11.10 -16.57
CA LYS A 272 16.02 11.96 -17.76
C LYS A 272 15.23 13.28 -17.63
N PRO A 273 13.92 13.29 -17.26
CA PRO A 273 13.20 14.53 -16.97
C PRO A 273 13.86 15.35 -15.84
N MET A 274 14.30 14.69 -14.76
CA MET A 274 14.93 15.35 -13.61
C MET A 274 16.23 16.05 -14.03
N THR A 275 17.10 15.37 -14.78
CA THR A 275 18.37 15.91 -15.26
C THR A 275 18.15 17.08 -16.21
N LYS A 276 17.17 17.01 -17.10
CA LYS A 276 16.80 18.13 -17.96
C LYS A 276 16.33 19.34 -17.16
N GLU A 277 15.47 19.14 -16.16
CA GLU A 277 14.89 20.22 -15.36
C GLU A 277 15.92 20.90 -14.44
N TYR A 278 16.77 20.12 -13.75
CA TYR A 278 17.63 20.62 -12.66
C TYR A 278 19.11 20.76 -13.05
N HIS A 279 19.53 20.19 -14.17
CA HIS A 279 20.90 20.34 -14.70
C HIS A 279 20.95 20.91 -16.12
N GLY A 280 19.79 21.07 -16.80
CA GLY A 280 19.74 21.58 -18.17
C GLY A 280 20.35 20.63 -19.21
N VAL A 281 20.61 19.37 -18.83
CA VAL A 281 21.24 18.36 -19.69
C VAL A 281 20.20 17.42 -20.28
N VAL A 282 20.26 17.23 -21.59
CA VAL A 282 19.45 16.22 -22.28
C VAL A 282 20.26 14.94 -22.35
N MET A 283 19.91 13.99 -21.49
CA MET A 283 20.51 12.64 -21.47
C MET A 283 20.12 11.84 -22.72
N GLN A 284 20.95 10.86 -23.07
CA GLN A 284 20.70 10.00 -24.22
C GLN A 284 19.43 9.14 -24.05
N ASP A 285 18.61 9.04 -25.10
CA ASP A 285 17.42 8.19 -25.08
C ASP A 285 17.77 6.72 -25.35
N PHE A 286 17.17 5.80 -24.60
CA PHE A 286 17.50 4.37 -24.68
C PHE A 286 17.04 3.76 -26.01
N LYS A 287 15.83 4.11 -26.46
CA LYS A 287 15.29 3.60 -27.73
C LYS A 287 16.04 4.18 -28.92
N ALA A 288 16.40 5.47 -28.84
CA ALA A 288 17.24 6.11 -29.85
C ALA A 288 18.62 5.45 -29.96
N LEU A 289 19.24 5.11 -28.82
CA LEU A 289 20.51 4.37 -28.78
C LEU A 289 20.39 3.01 -29.49
N LEU A 290 19.40 2.19 -29.11
CA LEU A 290 19.21 0.87 -29.73
C LEU A 290 18.92 0.96 -31.23
N ALA A 291 18.09 1.92 -31.65
CA ALA A 291 17.75 2.14 -33.05
C ALA A 291 18.97 2.56 -33.89
N GLU A 292 19.89 3.35 -33.33
CA GLU A 292 21.12 3.76 -34.03
C GLU A 292 22.00 2.57 -34.42
N PHE A 293 22.07 1.55 -33.55
CA PHE A 293 22.86 0.35 -33.78
C PHE A 293 22.08 -0.80 -34.44
N ASN A 294 20.80 -0.60 -34.76
CA ASN A 294 19.90 -1.61 -35.31
C ASN A 294 19.88 -2.91 -34.46
N VAL A 295 19.71 -2.74 -33.16
CA VAL A 295 19.64 -3.83 -32.17
C VAL A 295 18.37 -3.71 -31.33
N ASN A 296 17.97 -4.81 -30.68
CA ASN A 296 16.79 -4.83 -29.82
C ASN A 296 17.13 -4.66 -28.34
N PHE A 297 18.34 -5.06 -27.93
CA PHE A 297 18.75 -5.07 -26.52
C PHE A 297 20.15 -4.47 -26.33
N PHE A 298 20.43 -3.96 -25.12
CA PHE A 298 21.67 -3.25 -24.83
C PHE A 298 22.91 -4.15 -24.93
N ASP A 299 22.79 -5.43 -24.58
CA ASP A 299 23.86 -6.44 -24.69
C ASP A 299 24.27 -6.74 -26.14
N GLU A 300 23.45 -6.34 -27.12
CA GLU A 300 23.77 -6.51 -28.54
C GLU A 300 24.66 -5.38 -29.10
N ILE A 301 24.86 -4.30 -28.33
CA ILE A 301 25.82 -3.23 -28.65
C ILE A 301 27.23 -3.67 -28.25
N HIS A 302 28.21 -3.37 -29.11
CA HIS A 302 29.61 -3.72 -28.89
C HIS A 302 30.22 -2.92 -27.72
N ALA A 303 30.98 -3.59 -26.84
CA ALA A 303 31.53 -2.98 -25.62
C ALA A 303 32.45 -1.77 -25.90
N ASP A 304 33.11 -1.75 -27.06
CA ASP A 304 33.98 -0.64 -27.46
C ASP A 304 33.23 0.63 -27.90
N GLU A 305 31.89 0.59 -28.01
CA GLU A 305 31.17 1.74 -28.54
C GLU A 305 31.14 2.92 -27.57
N PRO A 306 31.65 4.11 -27.95
CA PRO A 306 31.70 5.27 -27.07
C PRO A 306 30.33 5.72 -26.56
N LYS A 307 29.28 5.58 -27.38
CA LYS A 307 27.91 5.93 -26.98
C LYS A 307 27.34 4.98 -25.93
N ALA A 308 27.67 3.69 -26.00
CA ALA A 308 27.27 2.73 -24.96
C ALA A 308 27.98 3.03 -23.63
N LEU A 309 29.26 3.40 -23.68
CA LEU A 309 30.03 3.85 -22.52
C LEU A 309 29.39 5.09 -21.88
N SER A 310 29.13 6.12 -22.68
CA SER A 310 28.51 7.36 -22.18
C SER A 310 27.15 7.11 -21.58
N TYR A 311 26.28 6.36 -22.27
CA TYR A 311 24.94 6.03 -21.78
C TYR A 311 25.00 5.32 -20.43
N CYS A 312 25.79 4.25 -20.32
CA CYS A 312 25.91 3.47 -19.09
C CYS A 312 26.46 4.31 -17.93
N CYS A 313 27.43 5.20 -18.19
CA CYS A 313 28.04 6.06 -17.17
C CYS A 313 27.15 7.23 -16.72
N GLU A 314 26.30 7.77 -17.60
CA GLU A 314 25.46 8.94 -17.29
C GLU A 314 24.50 8.68 -16.13
N ASP A 315 23.93 7.47 -16.04
CA ASP A 315 22.89 7.18 -15.07
C ASP A 315 23.42 7.20 -13.62
N SER A 316 24.58 6.57 -13.36
CA SER A 316 25.22 6.60 -12.04
C SER A 316 25.85 7.96 -11.68
N ASP A 317 26.38 8.71 -12.66
CA ASP A 317 26.86 10.08 -12.44
C ASP A 317 25.70 11.00 -12.03
N TYR A 318 24.64 11.06 -12.83
CA TYR A 318 23.51 11.93 -12.52
C TYR A 318 22.75 11.49 -11.27
N ALA A 319 22.77 10.21 -10.91
CA ALA A 319 22.27 9.77 -9.61
C ALA A 319 22.99 10.49 -8.45
N ILE A 320 24.32 10.58 -8.46
CA ILE A 320 25.09 11.33 -7.46
C ILE A 320 24.76 12.83 -7.53
N GLN A 321 24.72 13.42 -8.73
CA GLN A 321 24.47 14.87 -8.85
C GLN A 321 23.11 15.27 -8.29
N HIS A 322 22.07 14.48 -8.57
CA HIS A 322 20.74 14.70 -8.00
C HIS A 322 20.70 14.43 -6.51
N TYR A 323 21.38 13.39 -6.02
CA TYR A 323 21.48 13.12 -4.58
C TYR A 323 22.03 14.33 -3.83
N LEU A 324 23.16 14.88 -4.28
CA LEU A 324 23.78 16.04 -3.64
C LEU A 324 22.86 17.27 -3.68
N TYR A 325 22.17 17.50 -4.81
CA TYR A 325 21.23 18.61 -4.95
C TYR A 325 20.04 18.50 -4.00
N TRP A 326 19.36 17.34 -3.97
CA TRP A 326 18.17 17.16 -3.15
C TRP A 326 18.49 17.01 -1.66
N LEU A 327 19.71 16.57 -1.31
CA LEU A 327 20.20 16.51 0.07
C LEU A 327 20.23 17.90 0.72
N GLU A 328 20.66 18.92 -0.03
CA GLU A 328 20.65 20.31 0.46
C GLU A 328 19.23 20.81 0.78
N ILE A 329 18.22 20.33 0.06
CA ILE A 329 16.82 20.67 0.30
C ILE A 329 16.29 19.88 1.51
N ALA A 330 16.52 18.57 1.56
CA ALA A 330 16.07 17.70 2.65
C ALA A 330 16.56 18.18 4.03
N LYS A 331 17.82 18.63 4.12
CA LYS A 331 18.42 19.17 5.35
C LYS A 331 17.75 20.45 5.87
N GLN A 332 17.02 21.17 5.02
CA GLN A 332 16.28 22.39 5.41
C GLN A 332 14.88 22.07 5.97
N ILE A 333 14.44 20.81 5.89
CA ILE A 333 13.13 20.35 6.36
C ILE A 333 13.33 19.60 7.70
N PRO A 334 12.66 20.00 8.80
CA PRO A 334 12.88 19.42 10.13
C PRO A 334 12.72 17.89 10.15
N GLY A 335 13.77 17.17 10.54
CA GLY A 335 13.77 15.70 10.67
C GLY A 335 13.70 14.91 9.36
N TYR A 336 13.56 15.56 8.21
CA TYR A 336 13.27 14.88 6.95
C TYR A 336 14.49 14.14 6.37
N ASP A 337 15.67 14.71 6.53
CA ASP A 337 16.94 14.07 6.15
C ASP A 337 17.14 12.72 6.88
N TYR A 338 16.86 12.70 8.19
CA TYR A 338 16.91 11.47 8.99
C TYR A 338 15.89 10.46 8.51
N TRP A 339 14.64 10.87 8.33
CA TRP A 339 13.57 9.99 7.86
C TRP A 339 13.89 9.37 6.49
N LEU A 340 14.36 10.17 5.53
CA LEU A 340 14.74 9.69 4.21
C LEU A 340 15.86 8.65 4.27
N HIS A 341 16.95 8.93 4.98
CA HIS A 341 18.14 8.08 4.97
C HIS A 341 18.04 6.84 5.85
N ASN A 342 17.20 6.86 6.89
CA ASN A 342 17.12 5.75 7.84
C ASN A 342 15.84 4.92 7.70
N ILE A 343 14.78 5.50 7.11
CA ILE A 343 13.48 4.84 7.00
C ILE A 343 13.12 4.62 5.54
N GLU A 344 12.89 5.68 4.78
CA GLU A 344 12.18 5.61 3.50
C GLU A 344 13.04 5.10 2.33
N MET A 345 14.25 5.63 2.13
CA MET A 345 15.15 5.16 1.06
C MET A 345 15.68 3.75 1.30
N PRO A 346 16.10 3.36 2.53
CA PRO A 346 16.46 1.97 2.81
C PRO A 346 15.31 0.99 2.57
N PHE A 347 14.07 1.40 2.81
CA PHE A 347 12.89 0.56 2.63
C PHE A 347 12.61 0.20 1.16
N ALA A 348 13.05 1.01 0.19
CA ALA A 348 12.94 0.69 -1.22
C ALA A 348 13.56 -0.68 -1.57
N ARG A 349 14.63 -1.08 -0.86
CA ARG A 349 15.29 -2.37 -1.05
C ARG A 349 14.46 -3.55 -0.55
N VAL A 350 13.77 -3.36 0.58
CA VAL A 350 12.82 -4.34 1.13
C VAL A 350 11.69 -4.55 0.14
N ILE A 351 11.17 -3.46 -0.45
CA ILE A 351 10.15 -3.53 -1.48
C ILE A 351 10.66 -4.36 -2.67
N GLY A 352 11.86 -4.07 -3.17
CA GLY A 352 12.45 -4.84 -4.27
C GLY A 352 12.58 -6.33 -3.95
N LEU A 353 12.98 -6.68 -2.73
CA LEU A 353 13.05 -8.08 -2.29
C LEU A 353 11.68 -8.77 -2.28
N MET A 354 10.66 -8.14 -1.68
CA MET A 354 9.30 -8.71 -1.62
C MET A 354 8.72 -8.89 -3.03
N GLU A 355 8.94 -7.93 -3.93
CA GLU A 355 8.51 -8.05 -5.34
C GLU A 355 9.23 -9.20 -6.06
N TYR A 356 10.53 -9.37 -5.81
CA TYR A 356 11.31 -10.45 -6.40
C TYR A 356 10.85 -11.82 -5.90
N ASN A 357 10.69 -12.00 -4.59
CA ASN A 357 10.32 -13.28 -3.99
C ASN A 357 8.90 -13.70 -4.40
N GLY A 358 7.89 -12.84 -4.17
CA GLY A 358 6.48 -13.11 -4.46
C GLY A 358 5.91 -14.31 -3.69
N MET A 359 4.59 -14.49 -3.64
CA MET A 359 4.00 -15.61 -2.87
C MET A 359 3.58 -16.77 -3.79
N ALA A 360 3.90 -18.01 -3.42
CA ALA A 360 3.43 -19.19 -4.15
C ALA A 360 1.92 -19.41 -4.02
N TRP A 361 1.33 -20.03 -5.05
CA TRP A 361 -0.11 -20.20 -5.21
C TRP A 361 -0.50 -21.64 -5.56
N ASP A 362 -1.45 -22.21 -4.82
CA ASP A 362 -2.00 -23.55 -5.00
C ASP A 362 -3.12 -23.54 -6.05
N ASN A 363 -2.76 -23.85 -7.30
CA ASN A 363 -3.68 -23.90 -8.43
C ASN A 363 -4.78 -24.96 -8.27
N ASN A 364 -4.42 -26.13 -7.76
CA ASN A 364 -5.36 -27.24 -7.60
C ASN A 364 -6.48 -26.85 -6.62
N LEU A 365 -6.11 -26.26 -5.48
CA LEU A 365 -7.10 -25.79 -4.51
C LEU A 365 -7.95 -24.65 -5.08
N ALA A 366 -7.33 -23.71 -5.80
CA ALA A 366 -8.04 -22.59 -6.42
C ALA A 366 -9.10 -23.07 -7.44
N GLU A 367 -8.77 -24.04 -8.30
CA GLU A 367 -9.71 -24.63 -9.26
C GLU A 367 -10.89 -25.34 -8.58
N VAL A 368 -10.62 -26.11 -7.52
CA VAL A 368 -11.68 -26.76 -6.73
C VAL A 368 -12.62 -25.71 -6.12
N LYS A 369 -12.06 -24.64 -5.53
CA LYS A 369 -12.85 -23.57 -4.94
C LYS A 369 -13.57 -22.70 -5.96
N GLU A 370 -13.06 -22.58 -7.18
CA GLU A 370 -13.77 -21.93 -8.28
C GLU A 370 -15.09 -22.66 -8.59
N GLN A 371 -15.03 -23.99 -8.70
CA GLN A 371 -16.20 -24.84 -8.97
C GLN A 371 -17.22 -24.77 -7.81
N GLU A 372 -16.74 -24.90 -6.56
CA GLU A 372 -17.60 -24.74 -5.38
C GLU A 372 -18.30 -23.37 -5.36
N ALA A 373 -17.56 -22.30 -5.64
CA ALA A 373 -18.09 -20.94 -5.63
C ALA A 373 -19.13 -20.71 -6.73
N ALA A 374 -18.93 -21.29 -7.91
CA ALA A 374 -19.91 -21.26 -9.00
C ALA A 374 -21.22 -21.95 -8.60
N ILE A 375 -21.14 -23.14 -7.97
CA ILE A 375 -22.30 -23.88 -7.48
C ILE A 375 -23.04 -23.08 -6.39
N MET A 376 -22.33 -22.52 -5.42
CA MET A 376 -22.96 -21.74 -4.34
C MET A 376 -23.60 -20.44 -4.84
N GLN A 377 -23.00 -19.79 -5.85
CA GLN A 377 -23.59 -18.64 -6.53
C GLN A 377 -24.90 -19.02 -7.23
N GLU A 378 -24.93 -20.16 -7.93
CA GLU A 378 -26.12 -20.67 -8.60
C GLU A 378 -27.23 -21.02 -7.60
N GLN A 379 -26.89 -21.71 -6.50
CA GLN A 379 -27.84 -22.04 -5.43
C GLN A 379 -28.47 -20.78 -4.80
N ALA A 380 -27.66 -19.76 -4.49
CA ALA A 380 -28.19 -18.49 -3.97
C ALA A 380 -29.10 -17.79 -4.98
N SER A 381 -28.78 -17.87 -6.28
CA SER A 381 -29.63 -17.38 -7.36
C SER A 381 -30.98 -18.11 -7.41
N GLU A 382 -30.99 -19.44 -7.37
CA GLU A 382 -32.22 -20.22 -7.38
C GLU A 382 -33.08 -19.96 -6.15
N GLU A 383 -32.46 -19.80 -4.98
CA GLU A 383 -33.18 -19.46 -3.75
C GLU A 383 -33.82 -18.08 -3.81
N ILE A 384 -33.13 -17.07 -4.39
CA ILE A 384 -33.74 -15.76 -4.65
C ILE A 384 -34.96 -15.90 -5.55
N LYS A 385 -34.86 -16.67 -6.64
CA LYS A 385 -35.98 -16.90 -7.57
C LYS A 385 -37.16 -17.57 -6.86
N ARG A 386 -36.88 -18.55 -5.98
CA ARG A 386 -37.90 -19.25 -5.18
C ARG A 386 -38.62 -18.29 -4.24
N ILE A 387 -37.89 -17.51 -3.44
CA ILE A 387 -38.46 -16.54 -2.50
C ILE A 387 -39.35 -15.53 -3.24
N VAL A 388 -38.89 -15.01 -4.37
CA VAL A 388 -39.65 -14.04 -5.18
C VAL A 388 -40.91 -14.67 -5.77
N LEU A 389 -40.82 -15.91 -6.26
CA LEU A 389 -41.97 -16.63 -6.81
C LEU A 389 -43.02 -16.90 -5.73
N GLU A 390 -42.61 -17.36 -4.55
CA GLU A 390 -43.52 -17.64 -3.42
C GLU A 390 -44.18 -16.37 -2.88
N ALA A 391 -43.42 -15.26 -2.80
CA ALA A 391 -43.94 -14.01 -2.27
C ALA A 391 -44.84 -13.26 -3.27
N THR A 392 -44.52 -13.28 -4.57
CA THR A 392 -45.13 -12.37 -5.57
C THR A 392 -45.77 -13.07 -6.77
N GLY A 393 -45.53 -14.36 -6.96
CA GLY A 393 -45.94 -15.12 -8.16
C GLY A 393 -45.11 -14.82 -9.42
N LEU A 394 -44.09 -13.95 -9.33
CA LEU A 394 -43.26 -13.55 -10.45
C LEU A 394 -42.03 -14.44 -10.60
N LYS A 395 -41.62 -14.68 -11.85
CA LYS A 395 -40.34 -15.29 -12.19
C LYS A 395 -39.38 -14.19 -12.62
N ILE A 396 -38.15 -14.24 -12.12
CA ILE A 396 -37.12 -13.25 -12.41
C ILE A 396 -35.78 -13.88 -12.79
N ASN A 397 -34.97 -13.11 -13.48
CA ASN A 397 -33.55 -13.34 -13.68
C ASN A 397 -32.73 -12.52 -12.68
N THR A 398 -31.95 -13.21 -11.86
CA THR A 398 -31.07 -12.66 -10.82
C THR A 398 -29.71 -12.21 -11.36
N GLY A 399 -29.29 -12.72 -12.52
CA GLY A 399 -27.92 -12.63 -13.00
C GLY A 399 -26.90 -13.21 -12.02
N LYS A 400 -25.61 -12.91 -12.20
CA LYS A 400 -24.53 -13.41 -11.33
C LYS A 400 -24.36 -12.64 -10.01
N THR A 401 -25.02 -11.49 -9.86
CA THR A 401 -24.80 -10.57 -8.73
C THR A 401 -26.08 -10.27 -7.94
N GLY A 402 -27.25 -10.71 -8.39
CA GLY A 402 -28.53 -10.32 -7.78
C GLY A 402 -28.86 -8.83 -7.94
N LYS A 403 -28.25 -8.11 -8.89
CA LYS A 403 -28.43 -6.65 -9.09
C LYS A 403 -29.12 -6.28 -10.41
N THR A 404 -29.81 -7.22 -11.04
CA THR A 404 -30.53 -6.98 -12.29
C THR A 404 -31.68 -5.99 -12.10
N ASN A 405 -32.14 -5.37 -13.19
CA ASN A 405 -33.30 -4.47 -13.15
C ASN A 405 -34.58 -5.21 -12.72
N GLU A 406 -34.71 -6.50 -13.06
CA GLU A 406 -35.83 -7.34 -12.61
C GLU A 406 -35.84 -7.49 -11.08
N VAL A 407 -34.69 -7.78 -10.46
CA VAL A 407 -34.58 -7.84 -9.00
C VAL A 407 -34.93 -6.50 -8.36
N LYS A 408 -34.41 -5.39 -8.90
CA LYS A 408 -34.73 -4.04 -8.41
C LYS A 408 -36.24 -3.76 -8.51
N SER A 409 -36.87 -4.11 -9.63
CA SER A 409 -38.29 -3.85 -9.83
C SER A 409 -39.15 -4.68 -8.88
N VAL A 410 -38.80 -5.95 -8.62
CA VAL A 410 -39.50 -6.75 -7.60
C VAL A 410 -39.40 -6.10 -6.22
N ILE A 411 -38.20 -5.65 -5.82
CA ILE A 411 -37.97 -5.04 -4.49
C ILE A 411 -38.71 -3.72 -4.34
N PHE A 412 -38.55 -2.80 -5.29
CA PHE A 412 -38.99 -1.40 -5.14
C PHE A 412 -40.37 -1.12 -5.77
N ASP A 413 -40.73 -1.83 -6.85
CA ASP A 413 -41.99 -1.59 -7.56
C ASP A 413 -43.09 -2.57 -7.18
N VAL A 414 -42.77 -3.85 -6.93
CA VAL A 414 -43.77 -4.88 -6.59
C VAL A 414 -43.94 -5.00 -5.09
N MET A 415 -42.86 -5.32 -4.37
CA MET A 415 -42.87 -5.40 -2.91
C MET A 415 -42.98 -4.01 -2.26
N LYS A 416 -42.72 -2.92 -2.99
CA LYS A 416 -42.77 -1.53 -2.49
C LYS A 416 -41.86 -1.26 -1.28
N LEU A 417 -40.74 -1.98 -1.18
CA LEU A 417 -39.74 -1.75 -0.15
C LEU A 417 -39.12 -0.36 -0.30
N LYS A 418 -38.77 0.26 0.82
CA LYS A 418 -38.15 1.59 0.84
C LYS A 418 -36.64 1.48 0.61
N ALA A 419 -36.12 2.25 -0.33
CA ALA A 419 -34.69 2.31 -0.60
C ALA A 419 -33.94 3.06 0.51
N ALA A 420 -32.90 2.43 1.07
CA ALA A 420 -32.06 3.06 2.08
C ALA A 420 -30.99 3.98 1.48
N LYS A 421 -30.55 3.69 0.24
CA LYS A 421 -29.48 4.41 -0.46
C LYS A 421 -29.74 4.50 -1.94
N TRP A 422 -29.13 5.51 -2.56
CA TRP A 422 -29.31 5.86 -3.96
C TRP A 422 -27.95 6.04 -4.65
N SER A 423 -27.87 5.61 -5.90
CA SER A 423 -26.70 5.79 -6.76
C SER A 423 -26.45 7.28 -7.00
N LYS A 424 -25.23 7.75 -6.76
CA LYS A 424 -24.84 9.14 -7.07
C LYS A 424 -24.79 9.42 -8.58
N THR A 425 -24.67 8.36 -9.39
CA THR A 425 -24.47 8.48 -10.85
C THR A 425 -25.78 8.30 -11.59
N THR A 426 -26.57 7.29 -11.23
CA THR A 426 -27.80 6.94 -11.96
C THR A 426 -29.07 7.40 -11.25
N SER A 427 -28.96 7.84 -9.99
CA SER A 427 -30.11 8.17 -9.14
C SER A 427 -31.10 7.01 -8.97
N ASP A 428 -30.67 5.77 -9.20
CA ASP A 428 -31.47 4.57 -8.92
C ASP A 428 -31.28 4.11 -7.46
N PRO A 429 -32.25 3.40 -6.88
CA PRO A 429 -32.06 2.68 -5.63
C PRO A 429 -30.85 1.73 -5.68
N SER A 430 -30.03 1.76 -4.63
CA SER A 430 -28.86 0.88 -4.50
C SER A 430 -29.24 -0.45 -3.86
N LEU A 431 -28.60 -1.52 -4.35
CA LEU A 431 -28.58 -2.85 -3.75
C LEU A 431 -27.15 -3.26 -3.36
N ASP A 432 -26.27 -2.28 -3.09
CA ASP A 432 -24.97 -2.56 -2.48
C ASP A 432 -25.13 -3.11 -1.06
N GLU A 433 -24.05 -3.70 -0.54
CA GLU A 433 -24.03 -4.35 0.76
C GLU A 433 -24.51 -3.45 1.90
N GLU A 434 -24.04 -2.21 1.94
CA GLU A 434 -24.48 -1.26 2.97
C GLU A 434 -25.97 -0.90 2.82
N ALA A 435 -26.48 -0.77 1.60
CA ALA A 435 -27.89 -0.52 1.33
C ALA A 435 -28.76 -1.69 1.79
N LEU A 436 -28.34 -2.93 1.52
CA LEU A 436 -29.03 -4.13 1.96
C LEU A 436 -29.09 -4.23 3.50
N ILE A 437 -27.99 -3.94 4.20
CA ILE A 437 -27.97 -3.90 5.67
C ILE A 437 -28.91 -2.82 6.21
N ASP A 438 -28.88 -1.62 5.62
CA ASP A 438 -29.74 -0.52 6.04
C ASP A 438 -31.24 -0.84 5.77
N MET A 439 -31.57 -1.49 4.64
CA MET A 439 -32.93 -1.93 4.32
C MET A 439 -33.45 -3.01 5.28
N ARG A 440 -32.62 -3.99 5.62
CA ARG A 440 -32.95 -4.99 6.65
C ARG A 440 -33.24 -4.33 7.99
N PHE A 441 -32.38 -3.41 8.43
CA PHE A 441 -32.57 -2.67 9.66
C PHE A 441 -33.89 -1.88 9.67
N MET A 442 -34.23 -1.24 8.54
CA MET A 442 -35.50 -0.53 8.40
C MET A 442 -36.71 -1.48 8.54
N LEU A 443 -36.66 -2.65 7.89
CA LEU A 443 -37.72 -3.66 7.98
C LEU A 443 -37.89 -4.23 9.39
N GLU A 444 -36.78 -4.46 10.10
CA GLU A 444 -36.79 -4.97 11.47
C GLU A 444 -37.31 -3.95 12.49
N ASN A 445 -37.28 -2.66 12.15
CA ASN A 445 -37.67 -1.56 13.04
C ASN A 445 -38.88 -0.75 12.56
N LYS A 446 -39.63 -1.25 11.56
CA LYS A 446 -40.80 -0.57 10.98
C LYS A 446 -40.48 0.84 10.47
N LEU A 447 -39.32 1.06 9.85
CA LEU A 447 -38.91 2.39 9.36
C LEU A 447 -39.23 2.55 7.87
N GLU A 448 -39.65 3.74 7.46
CA GLU A 448 -39.86 4.10 6.05
C GLU A 448 -38.70 4.91 5.46
N ALA A 449 -37.88 5.51 6.31
CA ALA A 449 -36.63 6.15 5.95
C ALA A 449 -35.56 5.89 7.01
N ILE A 450 -34.31 5.73 6.59
CA ILE A 450 -33.22 5.37 7.51
C ILE A 450 -33.00 6.40 8.63
N ASN A 451 -33.32 7.68 8.39
CA ASN A 451 -33.21 8.76 9.35
C ASN A 451 -34.31 8.75 10.43
N GLU A 452 -35.32 7.88 10.32
CA GLU A 452 -36.30 7.64 11.38
C GLU A 452 -35.69 6.89 12.57
N GLU A 453 -34.47 6.34 12.46
CA GLU A 453 -33.78 5.62 13.54
C GLU A 453 -33.64 6.44 14.84
N LYS A 454 -33.57 7.77 14.73
CA LYS A 454 -33.50 8.69 15.87
C LYS A 454 -34.75 8.68 16.75
N TYR A 455 -35.88 8.21 16.23
CA TYR A 455 -37.13 8.12 17.00
C TYR A 455 -37.24 6.82 17.80
N LEU A 456 -36.36 5.83 17.54
CA LEU A 456 -36.37 4.54 18.26
C LEU A 456 -35.93 4.67 19.72
N ALA A 457 -35.11 5.68 20.04
CA ALA A 457 -34.60 5.93 21.38
C ALA A 457 -35.41 6.97 22.17
N VAL A 458 -36.44 7.58 21.56
CA VAL A 458 -37.29 8.57 22.22
C VAL A 458 -38.17 7.86 23.24
N PRO A 459 -38.07 8.19 24.54
CA PRO A 459 -38.95 7.63 25.56
C PRO A 459 -40.40 7.98 25.24
N LEU A 460 -41.28 6.99 25.33
CA LEU A 460 -42.71 7.21 25.14
C LEU A 460 -43.34 7.52 26.51
N PRO A 461 -44.31 8.46 26.60
CA PRO A 461 -45.08 8.68 27.83
C PRO A 461 -45.76 7.41 28.33
N ASP A 462 -45.99 7.26 29.63
CA ASP A 462 -46.54 6.04 30.23
C ASP A 462 -47.90 5.61 29.62
N ASN A 463 -48.71 6.56 29.14
CA ASN A 463 -50.01 6.33 28.50
C ASN A 463 -50.01 6.51 26.98
N TRP A 464 -48.85 6.43 26.32
CA TRP A 464 -48.69 6.71 24.88
C TRP A 464 -49.67 5.96 23.97
N GLU A 465 -50.11 4.76 24.37
CA GLU A 465 -51.07 3.94 23.62
C GLU A 465 -52.44 4.61 23.46
N ALA A 466 -52.82 5.49 24.39
CA ALA A 466 -54.07 6.24 24.35
C ALA A 466 -53.94 7.64 23.72
N LEU A 467 -52.71 8.14 23.53
CA LEU A 467 -52.45 9.48 22.99
C LEU A 467 -52.58 9.49 21.46
N ASP A 468 -53.22 10.50 20.90
CA ASP A 468 -53.27 10.69 19.45
C ASP A 468 -52.08 11.58 18.99
N PRO A 469 -51.11 11.02 18.24
CA PRO A 469 -49.94 11.78 17.81
C PRO A 469 -50.28 12.96 16.89
N ASP A 470 -51.46 13.00 16.28
CA ASP A 470 -51.87 14.06 15.36
C ASP A 470 -52.57 15.23 16.08
N THR A 471 -53.27 14.95 17.18
CA THR A 471 -54.15 15.95 17.84
C THR A 471 -53.73 16.32 19.26
N ASP A 472 -52.97 15.49 19.97
CA ASP A 472 -52.67 15.71 21.39
C ASP A 472 -51.63 16.83 21.59
N PRO A 473 -51.95 17.97 22.21
CA PRO A 473 -51.04 19.10 22.34
C PRO A 473 -49.87 18.88 23.32
N THR A 474 -49.94 17.84 24.17
CA THR A 474 -48.91 17.55 25.19
C THR A 474 -47.67 16.87 24.61
N LEU A 475 -47.79 16.27 23.42
CA LEU A 475 -46.70 15.57 22.77
C LEU A 475 -45.75 16.51 22.02
N SER A 476 -44.45 16.36 22.30
CA SER A 476 -43.39 16.95 21.50
C SER A 476 -43.36 16.36 20.09
N LYS A 477 -42.70 17.05 19.16
CA LYS A 477 -42.57 16.60 17.75
C LYS A 477 -41.93 15.21 17.64
N ASP A 478 -40.94 14.92 18.48
CA ASP A 478 -40.21 13.66 18.42
C ASP A 478 -41.02 12.51 19.05
N GLU A 479 -41.76 12.77 20.14
CA GLU A 479 -42.68 11.78 20.74
C GLU A 479 -43.81 11.41 19.78
N ARG A 480 -44.41 12.39 19.09
CA ARG A 480 -45.43 12.13 18.05
C ARG A 480 -44.92 11.16 17.00
N GLN A 481 -43.70 11.39 16.50
CA GLN A 481 -43.13 10.55 15.46
C GLN A 481 -42.70 9.17 15.99
N ALA A 482 -42.21 9.09 17.23
CA ALA A 482 -41.91 7.82 17.88
C ALA A 482 -43.16 6.96 18.07
N ILE A 483 -44.28 7.56 18.50
CA ILE A 483 -45.59 6.89 18.58
C ILE A 483 -46.03 6.39 17.21
N ARG A 484 -45.91 7.22 16.15
CA ARG A 484 -46.24 6.80 14.77
C ARG A 484 -45.41 5.61 14.30
N VAL A 485 -44.10 5.60 14.55
CA VAL A 485 -43.22 4.45 14.21
C VAL A 485 -43.63 3.21 15.00
N LYS A 486 -43.93 3.34 16.29
CA LYS A 486 -44.32 2.21 17.15
C LYS A 486 -45.65 1.59 16.72
N ARG A 487 -46.64 2.43 16.39
CA ARG A 487 -47.98 2.02 15.90
C ARG A 487 -48.00 1.50 14.46
N ARG A 488 -46.97 1.79 13.66
CA ARG A 488 -46.92 1.36 12.25
C ARG A 488 -47.04 -0.17 12.14
N ASP A 489 -47.82 -0.65 11.19
CA ASP A 489 -47.89 -2.09 10.91
C ASP A 489 -46.59 -2.60 10.30
N TRP A 490 -46.34 -3.90 10.47
CA TRP A 490 -45.24 -4.54 9.76
C TRP A 490 -45.51 -4.55 8.26
N HIS A 491 -44.44 -4.41 7.48
CA HIS A 491 -44.55 -4.48 6.03
C HIS A 491 -45.11 -5.85 5.59
N PRO A 492 -46.05 -5.94 4.62
CA PRO A 492 -46.69 -7.20 4.24
C PRO A 492 -45.70 -8.29 3.80
N TYR A 493 -44.61 -7.88 3.15
CA TYR A 493 -43.54 -8.77 2.70
C TYR A 493 -42.37 -8.89 3.67
N LYS A 494 -42.50 -8.49 4.95
CA LYS A 494 -41.35 -8.38 5.87
C LYS A 494 -40.44 -9.61 5.86
N ASP A 495 -40.99 -10.79 6.13
CA ASP A 495 -40.18 -12.00 6.33
C ASP A 495 -39.57 -12.47 5.00
N ALA A 496 -40.34 -12.45 3.90
CA ALA A 496 -39.86 -12.75 2.56
C ALA A 496 -38.78 -11.75 2.10
N ALA A 497 -38.94 -10.46 2.41
CA ALA A 497 -37.98 -9.42 2.06
C ALA A 497 -36.67 -9.55 2.84
N ILE A 498 -36.74 -9.89 4.14
CA ILE A 498 -35.55 -10.16 4.95
C ILE A 498 -34.80 -11.39 4.39
N ALA A 499 -35.50 -12.48 4.11
CA ALA A 499 -34.90 -13.68 3.50
C ALA A 499 -34.28 -13.38 2.13
N LEU A 500 -34.97 -12.60 1.29
CA LEU A 500 -34.48 -12.14 -0.01
C LEU A 500 -33.19 -11.31 0.15
N ILE A 501 -33.16 -10.34 1.07
CA ILE A 501 -31.99 -9.50 1.34
C ILE A 501 -30.79 -10.35 1.79
N GLU A 502 -31.00 -11.37 2.63
CA GLU A 502 -29.93 -12.28 3.06
C GLU A 502 -29.34 -13.07 1.89
N GLN A 503 -30.18 -13.57 0.98
CA GLN A 503 -29.70 -14.29 -0.21
C GLN A 503 -29.05 -13.35 -1.23
N LEU A 504 -29.53 -12.10 -1.35
CA LEU A 504 -28.88 -11.07 -2.15
C LEU A 504 -27.49 -10.72 -1.62
N HIS A 505 -27.32 -10.69 -0.31
CA HIS A 505 -26.00 -10.50 0.29
C HIS A 505 -25.07 -11.69 -0.03
N LYS A 506 -25.55 -12.93 0.11
CA LYS A 506 -24.77 -14.15 -0.22
C LYS A 506 -24.34 -14.20 -1.68
N ILE A 507 -25.26 -13.99 -2.64
CA ILE A 507 -24.91 -14.04 -4.06
C ILE A 507 -23.87 -12.96 -4.42
N GLN A 508 -23.98 -11.76 -3.83
CA GLN A 508 -23.02 -10.67 -4.03
C GLN A 508 -21.64 -11.01 -3.46
N GLN A 509 -21.61 -11.60 -2.27
CA GLN A 509 -20.38 -12.09 -1.64
C GLN A 509 -19.73 -13.16 -2.52
N TYR A 510 -20.45 -14.22 -2.90
CA TYR A 510 -19.90 -15.30 -3.73
C TYR A 510 -19.42 -14.80 -5.08
N SER A 511 -20.16 -13.88 -5.71
CA SER A 511 -19.76 -13.24 -6.97
C SER A 511 -18.45 -12.48 -6.83
N THR A 512 -18.28 -11.74 -5.74
CA THR A 512 -17.05 -10.98 -5.47
C THR A 512 -15.88 -11.92 -5.21
N LEU A 513 -16.05 -12.92 -4.34
CA LEU A 513 -15.03 -13.92 -4.04
C LEU A 513 -14.57 -14.66 -5.31
N LEU A 514 -15.52 -15.18 -6.10
CA LEU A 514 -15.23 -15.90 -7.34
C LEU A 514 -14.52 -15.02 -8.37
N SER A 515 -15.11 -13.87 -8.73
CA SER A 515 -14.61 -13.04 -9.84
C SER A 515 -13.33 -12.29 -9.49
N SER A 516 -13.25 -11.71 -8.29
CA SER A 516 -12.16 -10.79 -7.92
C SER A 516 -11.01 -11.50 -7.22
N HIS A 517 -11.27 -12.61 -6.50
CA HIS A 517 -10.27 -13.24 -5.66
C HIS A 517 -9.81 -14.62 -6.15
N ILE A 518 -10.70 -15.46 -6.66
CA ILE A 518 -10.31 -16.76 -7.22
C ILE A 518 -9.77 -16.53 -8.65
N ILE A 519 -10.66 -16.20 -9.59
CA ILE A 519 -10.30 -15.98 -11.00
C ILE A 519 -9.42 -14.74 -11.17
N GLY A 520 -9.82 -13.64 -10.50
CA GLY A 520 -9.18 -12.35 -10.65
C GLY A 520 -7.73 -12.30 -10.16
N ARG A 521 -7.30 -13.21 -9.28
CA ARG A 521 -5.92 -13.30 -8.78
C ARG A 521 -5.06 -14.30 -9.54
N ALA A 522 -5.64 -15.40 -10.02
CA ALA A 522 -4.92 -16.43 -10.75
C ALA A 522 -4.17 -15.86 -11.97
N LYS A 523 -4.73 -14.85 -12.65
CA LYS A 523 -4.10 -14.17 -13.79
C LYS A 523 -2.78 -13.43 -13.48
N TYR A 524 -2.45 -13.21 -12.20
CA TYR A 524 -1.20 -12.55 -11.80
C TYR A 524 -0.09 -13.54 -11.46
N GLN A 525 -0.32 -14.84 -11.64
CA GLN A 525 0.76 -15.82 -11.53
C GLN A 525 1.78 -15.58 -12.63
N HIS A 526 3.04 -15.57 -12.23
CA HIS A 526 4.15 -15.42 -13.14
C HIS A 526 4.54 -16.78 -13.74
N GLU A 527 4.70 -16.81 -15.06
CA GLU A 527 4.87 -18.06 -15.82
C GLU A 527 6.15 -18.83 -15.46
N GLU A 528 7.25 -18.14 -15.16
CA GLU A 528 8.54 -18.80 -14.91
C GLU A 528 8.68 -19.31 -13.47
N THR A 529 7.99 -18.67 -12.52
CA THR A 529 8.13 -18.95 -11.08
C THR A 529 6.92 -19.69 -10.50
N GLY A 530 5.75 -19.59 -11.14
CA GLY A 530 4.48 -20.05 -10.58
C GLY A 530 4.01 -19.24 -9.36
N ARG A 531 4.68 -18.14 -9.02
CA ARG A 531 4.39 -17.29 -7.86
C ARG A 531 3.66 -16.01 -8.29
N ILE A 532 2.99 -15.36 -7.34
CA ILE A 532 2.38 -14.04 -7.52
C ILE A 532 3.35 -12.99 -7.00
N HIS A 533 3.94 -12.22 -7.91
CA HIS A 533 4.86 -11.11 -7.63
C HIS A 533 4.08 -9.80 -7.55
N ALA A 534 3.38 -9.59 -6.43
CA ALA A 534 2.63 -8.36 -6.20
C ALA A 534 3.56 -7.14 -6.26
N LYS A 535 3.04 -6.02 -6.75
CA LYS A 535 3.75 -4.74 -6.78
C LYS A 535 3.43 -3.91 -5.56
N TYR A 536 4.35 -3.04 -5.18
CA TYR A 536 4.24 -2.25 -3.96
C TYR A 536 4.55 -0.78 -4.24
N SER A 537 3.83 0.10 -3.56
CA SER A 537 3.98 1.55 -3.65
C SER A 537 4.03 2.15 -2.27
N GLN A 538 5.12 2.87 -1.99
CA GLN A 538 5.29 3.62 -0.74
C GLN A 538 4.74 5.05 -0.83
N TRP A 539 4.25 5.49 -1.98
CA TRP A 539 3.86 6.88 -2.28
C TRP A 539 2.60 7.39 -1.58
N THR A 540 1.99 6.61 -0.68
CA THR A 540 0.75 7.00 -0.01
C THR A 540 0.95 8.23 0.88
N GLU A 541 -0.11 9.06 1.02
CA GLU A 541 -0.08 10.24 1.90
C GLU A 541 0.11 9.89 3.39
N THR A 542 -0.17 8.63 3.79
CA THR A 542 -0.06 8.14 5.17
C THR A 542 1.29 7.47 5.44
N SER A 543 2.23 7.50 4.49
CA SER A 543 3.49 6.74 4.45
C SER A 543 3.34 5.21 4.49
N ARG A 544 2.13 4.66 4.54
CA ARG A 544 1.91 3.21 4.51
C ARG A 544 2.28 2.61 3.15
N LEU A 545 2.69 1.35 3.17
CA LEU A 545 2.84 0.56 1.97
C LEU A 545 1.47 0.23 1.38
N ASN A 546 1.32 0.37 0.06
CA ASN A 546 0.19 -0.13 -0.70
C ASN A 546 0.65 -1.27 -1.61
N SER A 547 -0.20 -2.29 -1.79
CA SER A 547 0.05 -3.42 -2.70
C SER A 547 -0.92 -3.38 -3.86
N TYR A 548 -0.48 -3.77 -5.07
CA TYR A 548 -1.29 -3.82 -6.28
C TYR A 548 -0.80 -4.89 -7.25
N SER A 549 -1.64 -5.25 -8.23
CA SER A 549 -1.36 -6.27 -9.25
C SER A 549 -0.88 -7.64 -8.70
N PRO A 550 -1.62 -8.29 -7.78
CA PRO A 550 -2.90 -7.90 -7.18
C PRO A 550 -2.75 -7.18 -5.84
N ASN A 551 -3.78 -6.46 -5.39
CA ASN A 551 -3.76 -5.83 -4.07
C ASN A 551 -3.90 -6.88 -2.96
N GLY A 552 -2.83 -7.13 -2.20
CA GLY A 552 -2.82 -8.08 -1.09
C GLY A 552 -3.67 -7.66 0.14
N GLN A 553 -3.88 -6.36 0.36
CA GLN A 553 -4.70 -5.84 1.46
C GLN A 553 -6.20 -6.11 1.27
N ASN A 554 -6.63 -6.32 0.04
CA ASN A 554 -8.03 -6.67 -0.26
C ASN A 554 -8.31 -8.17 -0.09
N VAL A 555 -7.33 -9.00 0.29
CA VAL A 555 -7.60 -10.44 0.51
C VAL A 555 -8.60 -10.59 1.67
N PRO A 556 -9.75 -11.26 1.47
CA PRO A 556 -10.82 -11.31 2.45
C PRO A 556 -10.34 -11.78 3.82
N ALA A 557 -10.90 -11.17 4.87
CA ALA A 557 -10.70 -11.64 6.23
C ALA A 557 -11.45 -12.96 6.45
N MET A 558 -10.93 -13.82 7.33
CA MET A 558 -11.44 -15.19 7.50
C MET A 558 -12.96 -15.27 7.79
N HIS A 559 -13.52 -14.31 8.53
CA HIS A 559 -14.95 -14.28 8.85
C HIS A 559 -15.84 -14.01 7.63
N ASN A 560 -15.29 -13.41 6.56
CA ASN A 560 -15.98 -13.09 5.31
C ASN A 560 -15.50 -13.94 4.12
N ASP A 561 -14.64 -14.93 4.37
CA ASP A 561 -13.98 -15.74 3.35
C ASP A 561 -14.50 -17.19 3.36
N VAL A 562 -15.68 -17.40 2.76
CA VAL A 562 -16.33 -18.72 2.71
C VAL A 562 -15.50 -19.76 1.96
N PHE A 563 -14.68 -19.33 0.99
CA PHE A 563 -13.85 -20.22 0.18
C PHE A 563 -12.41 -20.36 0.69
N LYS A 564 -12.07 -19.68 1.79
CA LYS A 564 -10.73 -19.67 2.39
C LYS A 564 -9.64 -19.32 1.37
N ILE A 565 -9.81 -18.25 0.61
CA ILE A 565 -8.85 -17.75 -0.39
C ILE A 565 -7.43 -17.60 0.17
N ARG A 566 -7.27 -17.22 1.44
CA ARG A 566 -5.93 -17.17 2.07
C ARG A 566 -5.21 -18.52 2.02
N ASN A 567 -5.93 -19.64 1.98
CA ASN A 567 -5.34 -20.96 1.86
C ASN A 567 -4.73 -21.26 0.50
N PHE A 568 -4.99 -20.45 -0.53
CA PHE A 568 -4.36 -20.61 -1.85
C PHE A 568 -2.90 -20.21 -1.80
N TYR A 569 -2.51 -19.37 -0.84
CA TYR A 569 -1.11 -19.02 -0.64
C TYR A 569 -0.43 -20.06 0.24
N VAL A 570 0.60 -20.68 -0.32
CA VAL A 570 1.34 -21.81 0.27
C VAL A 570 2.84 -21.53 0.19
N PRO A 571 3.66 -22.08 1.11
CA PRO A 571 5.11 -22.01 0.98
C PRO A 571 5.60 -23.02 -0.08
N ALA A 572 6.84 -22.86 -0.55
CA ALA A 572 7.48 -23.87 -1.38
C ALA A 572 7.65 -25.22 -0.65
N ALA A 573 7.96 -26.29 -1.39
CA ALA A 573 8.21 -27.60 -0.80
C ALA A 573 9.38 -27.56 0.20
N GLY A 574 9.21 -28.18 1.37
CA GLY A 574 10.19 -28.15 2.47
C GLY A 574 10.20 -26.87 3.30
N LYS A 575 9.30 -25.91 2.99
CA LYS A 575 9.19 -24.63 3.67
C LYS A 575 7.90 -24.53 4.50
N ILE A 576 7.86 -23.54 5.39
CA ILE A 576 6.71 -23.12 6.19
C ILE A 576 6.55 -21.60 6.09
N LEU A 577 5.33 -21.09 6.22
CA LEU A 577 5.10 -19.66 6.36
C LEU A 577 5.20 -19.25 7.83
N PHE A 578 5.97 -18.20 8.09
CA PHE A 578 6.04 -17.53 9.39
C PHE A 578 5.40 -16.15 9.27
N PHE A 579 4.53 -15.82 10.23
CA PHE A 579 3.78 -14.58 10.29
C PHE A 579 4.11 -13.86 11.58
N ILE A 580 4.32 -12.56 11.50
CA ILE A 580 4.47 -11.72 12.67
C ILE A 580 3.76 -10.38 12.48
N ASP A 581 3.01 -9.97 13.49
CA ASP A 581 2.21 -8.73 13.50
C ASP A 581 2.35 -8.05 14.86
N PHE A 582 2.22 -6.73 14.89
CA PHE A 582 2.18 -5.99 16.13
C PHE A 582 0.82 -6.13 16.83
N SER A 583 0.83 -6.40 18.13
CA SER A 583 -0.40 -6.48 18.92
C SER A 583 -0.88 -5.09 19.33
N GLY A 584 -1.89 -4.58 18.62
CA GLY A 584 -2.56 -3.31 18.94
C GLY A 584 -1.69 -2.06 18.78
N PHE A 585 -0.77 -2.06 17.80
CA PHE A 585 0.30 -1.07 17.71
C PHE A 585 -0.16 0.38 17.68
N GLU A 586 -1.17 0.67 16.85
CA GLU A 586 -1.66 2.04 16.70
C GLU A 586 -2.29 2.57 17.99
N LEU A 587 -2.84 1.68 18.82
CA LEU A 587 -3.40 2.03 20.13
C LEU A 587 -2.29 2.25 21.16
N ARG A 588 -1.16 1.54 21.05
CA ARG A 588 0.06 1.82 21.85
C ARG A 588 0.67 3.16 21.47
N LEU A 589 0.72 3.49 20.17
CA LEU A 589 1.14 4.80 19.69
C LEU A 589 0.17 5.91 20.13
N MET A 590 -1.14 5.62 20.19
CA MET A 590 -2.13 6.54 20.76
C MET A 590 -1.86 6.81 22.23
N ALA A 591 -1.61 5.77 23.04
CA ALA A 591 -1.29 5.90 24.45
C ALA A 591 -0.06 6.80 24.66
N TRP A 592 1.02 6.54 23.92
CA TRP A 592 2.22 7.38 23.91
C TRP A 592 1.93 8.83 23.52
N LYS A 593 1.27 9.04 22.37
CA LYS A 593 1.07 10.38 21.82
C LYS A 593 0.10 11.23 22.63
N SER A 594 -0.89 10.60 23.25
CA SER A 594 -1.87 11.26 24.10
C SER A 594 -1.42 11.48 25.55
N GLY A 595 -0.40 10.74 25.98
CA GLY A 595 0.03 10.68 27.38
C GLY A 595 -1.09 10.19 28.29
N ASP A 596 -1.95 9.29 27.79
CA ASP A 596 -3.04 8.73 28.58
C ASP A 596 -2.50 7.69 29.57
N VAL A 597 -2.63 7.98 30.86
CA VAL A 597 -2.07 7.15 31.93
C VAL A 597 -2.77 5.79 32.03
N VAL A 598 -4.09 5.75 31.80
CA VAL A 598 -4.89 4.52 31.88
C VAL A 598 -4.51 3.58 30.73
N MET A 599 -4.42 4.09 29.50
CA MET A 599 -3.96 3.28 28.37
C MET A 599 -2.54 2.77 28.57
N THR A 600 -1.64 3.63 29.07
CA THR A 600 -0.24 3.27 29.33
C THR A 600 -0.14 2.15 30.36
N GLU A 601 -0.87 2.27 31.48
CA GLU A 601 -0.94 1.25 32.53
C GLU A 601 -1.50 -0.07 32.00
N LEU A 602 -2.62 -0.05 31.26
CA LEU A 602 -3.23 -1.24 30.68
C LEU A 602 -2.25 -2.00 29.77
N PHE A 603 -1.56 -1.30 28.86
CA PHE A 603 -0.60 -1.95 27.97
C PHE A 603 0.63 -2.49 28.68
N ASN A 604 1.08 -1.84 29.76
CA ASN A 604 2.26 -2.27 30.52
C ASN A 604 1.96 -3.42 31.50
N THR A 605 0.71 -3.57 31.93
CA THR A 605 0.26 -4.61 32.87
C THR A 605 -0.42 -5.80 32.19
N GLY A 606 -0.63 -5.75 30.88
CA GLY A 606 -1.34 -6.79 30.13
C GLY A 606 -2.87 -6.74 30.30
N GLY A 607 -3.41 -5.59 30.69
CA GLY A 607 -4.85 -5.36 30.84
C GLY A 607 -5.59 -5.34 29.49
N ASP A 608 -6.89 -5.65 29.52
CA ASP A 608 -7.73 -5.71 28.32
C ASP A 608 -8.49 -4.39 28.13
N MET A 609 -7.99 -3.55 27.23
CA MET A 609 -8.62 -2.26 26.90
C MET A 609 -10.05 -2.39 26.35
N HIS A 610 -10.42 -3.52 25.74
CA HIS A 610 -11.77 -3.73 25.24
C HIS A 610 -12.72 -4.06 26.39
N ARG A 611 -12.27 -4.84 27.38
CA ARG A 611 -13.05 -5.05 28.62
C ARG A 611 -13.18 -3.76 29.43
N ARG A 612 -12.11 -2.97 29.57
CA ARG A 612 -12.16 -1.65 30.22
C ARG A 612 -13.22 -0.75 29.58
N THR A 613 -13.21 -0.67 28.25
CA THR A 613 -14.22 0.10 27.53
C THR A 613 -15.62 -0.49 27.69
N GLY A 614 -15.76 -1.82 27.68
CA GLY A 614 -17.03 -2.49 27.96
C GLY A 614 -17.60 -2.17 29.35
N ALA A 615 -16.74 -2.12 30.37
CA ALA A 615 -17.09 -1.72 31.73
C ALA A 615 -17.63 -0.28 31.75
N GLU A 616 -16.94 0.66 31.09
CA GLU A 616 -17.38 2.06 31.02
C GLU A 616 -18.69 2.23 30.21
N ILE A 617 -18.94 1.40 29.20
CA ILE A 617 -20.20 1.40 28.45
C ILE A 617 -21.36 0.88 29.29
N THR A 618 -21.13 -0.19 30.06
CA THR A 618 -22.17 -0.95 30.77
C THR A 618 -22.39 -0.50 32.22
N GLY A 619 -21.42 0.21 32.79
CA GLY A 619 -21.36 0.54 34.22
C GLY A 619 -21.00 -0.64 35.13
N LYS A 620 -20.62 -1.80 34.57
CA LYS A 620 -20.25 -3.00 35.32
C LYS A 620 -18.76 -3.03 35.66
N PRO A 621 -18.33 -3.72 36.74
CA PRO A 621 -16.93 -4.06 36.94
C PRO A 621 -16.34 -4.85 35.76
N GLU A 622 -15.06 -4.68 35.45
CA GLU A 622 -14.41 -5.38 34.30
C GLU A 622 -14.52 -6.90 34.37
N SER A 623 -14.56 -7.48 35.58
CA SER A 623 -14.75 -8.91 35.83
C SER A 623 -16.15 -9.43 35.44
N GLU A 624 -17.14 -8.54 35.36
CA GLU A 624 -18.53 -8.87 35.02
C GLU A 624 -18.88 -8.52 33.56
N VAL A 625 -17.94 -7.94 32.81
CA VAL A 625 -18.11 -7.67 31.38
C VAL A 625 -18.13 -8.98 30.62
N THR A 626 -19.22 -9.24 29.92
CA THR A 626 -19.38 -10.43 29.07
C THR A 626 -18.51 -10.33 27.80
N ASP A 627 -18.21 -11.47 27.17
CA ASP A 627 -17.45 -11.48 25.91
C ASP A 627 -18.17 -10.75 24.77
N HIS A 628 -19.50 -10.74 24.80
CA HIS A 628 -20.32 -9.96 23.87
C HIS A 628 -20.11 -8.46 24.09
N GLU A 629 -20.19 -7.98 25.34
CA GLU A 629 -19.96 -6.56 25.68
C GLU A 629 -18.53 -6.11 25.36
N ARG A 630 -17.54 -6.96 25.62
CA ARG A 630 -16.15 -6.76 25.20
C ARG A 630 -16.04 -6.62 23.68
N THR A 631 -16.75 -7.45 22.92
CA THR A 631 -16.73 -7.44 21.45
C THR A 631 -17.39 -6.18 20.90
N ASP A 632 -18.50 -5.74 21.49
CA ASP A 632 -19.17 -4.48 21.12
C ASP A 632 -18.29 -3.24 21.41
N ALA A 633 -17.38 -3.32 22.38
CA ALA A 633 -16.43 -2.24 22.69
C ALA A 633 -15.26 -2.14 21.69
N LYS A 634 -14.93 -3.22 20.96
CA LYS A 634 -13.77 -3.28 20.07
C LYS A 634 -13.85 -2.23 18.94
N PRO A 635 -14.93 -2.13 18.14
CA PRO A 635 -15.04 -1.12 17.07
C PRO A 635 -14.87 0.32 17.57
N ALA A 636 -15.32 0.60 18.80
CA ALA A 636 -15.26 1.93 19.39
C ALA A 636 -13.82 2.35 19.73
N ASN A 637 -13.04 1.46 20.32
CA ASN A 637 -11.64 1.71 20.67
C ASN A 637 -10.79 2.06 19.44
N PHE A 638 -10.99 1.34 18.33
CA PHE A 638 -10.33 1.68 17.07
C PHE A 638 -10.89 2.97 16.48
N GLY A 639 -12.22 3.11 16.35
CA GLY A 639 -12.83 4.28 15.72
C GLY A 639 -12.49 5.62 16.38
N ILE A 640 -12.44 5.67 17.72
CA ILE A 640 -12.29 6.93 18.47
C ILE A 640 -10.85 7.39 18.57
N SER A 641 -9.91 6.45 18.60
CA SER A 641 -8.47 6.75 18.53
C SER A 641 -8.16 7.63 17.31
N TYR A 642 -8.88 7.47 16.20
CA TYR A 642 -8.71 8.25 14.97
C TYR A 642 -9.68 9.44 14.81
N GLY A 643 -10.21 9.97 15.92
CA GLY A 643 -11.17 11.09 15.88
C GLY A 643 -12.54 10.71 15.30
N GLY A 644 -12.90 9.43 15.35
CA GLY A 644 -14.18 8.92 14.88
C GLY A 644 -15.37 9.51 15.64
N THR A 645 -16.39 9.88 14.88
CA THR A 645 -17.70 10.29 15.38
C THR A 645 -18.63 9.07 15.50
N GLU A 646 -19.80 9.25 16.09
CA GLU A 646 -20.88 8.27 16.13
C GLU A 646 -21.23 7.73 14.73
N HIS A 647 -21.16 8.58 13.69
CA HIS A 647 -21.35 8.17 12.30
C HIS A 647 -20.22 7.29 11.77
N ALA A 648 -18.96 7.56 12.15
CA ALA A 648 -17.82 6.74 11.76
C ALA A 648 -17.86 5.36 12.43
N LEU A 649 -18.24 5.32 13.71
CA LEU A 649 -18.45 4.07 14.44
C LEU A 649 -19.58 3.25 13.82
N GLN A 650 -20.75 3.87 13.55
CA GLN A 650 -21.86 3.21 12.87
C GLN A 650 -21.44 2.63 11.52
N LYS A 651 -20.65 3.39 10.73
CA LYS A 651 -20.14 2.91 9.44
C LYS A 651 -19.25 1.68 9.62
N THR A 652 -18.30 1.72 10.56
CA THR A 652 -17.35 0.62 10.84
C THR A 652 -18.10 -0.65 11.25
N VAL A 653 -19.06 -0.55 12.16
CA VAL A 653 -19.87 -1.71 12.60
C VAL A 653 -20.68 -2.28 11.42
N LYS A 654 -21.18 -1.41 10.54
CA LYS A 654 -21.93 -1.82 9.36
C LYS A 654 -21.06 -2.53 8.33
N THR A 655 -19.89 -1.98 8.00
CA THR A 655 -19.02 -2.56 6.97
C THR A 655 -18.28 -3.79 7.44
N ASP A 656 -17.82 -3.80 8.69
CA ASP A 656 -16.88 -4.82 9.16
C ASP A 656 -17.59 -5.97 9.89
N TYR A 657 -18.79 -5.72 10.43
CA TYR A 657 -19.54 -6.69 11.22
C TYR A 657 -20.92 -7.01 10.63
N GLY A 658 -21.29 -6.40 9.48
CA GLY A 658 -22.58 -6.62 8.83
C GLY A 658 -23.79 -6.18 9.66
N LYS A 659 -23.58 -5.34 10.68
CA LYS A 659 -24.61 -4.93 11.65
C LYS A 659 -24.78 -3.41 11.64
N ARG A 660 -26.01 -2.94 11.77
CA ARG A 660 -26.27 -1.51 12.00
C ARG A 660 -26.64 -1.27 13.46
N TRP A 661 -25.92 -0.36 14.11
CA TRP A 661 -26.32 0.23 15.39
C TRP A 661 -26.96 1.59 15.15
N THR A 662 -27.86 2.03 16.03
CA THR A 662 -28.38 3.40 15.99
C THR A 662 -27.28 4.41 16.28
N LEU A 663 -27.43 5.63 15.77
CA LEU A 663 -26.49 6.72 16.06
C LEU A 663 -26.43 7.05 17.56
N ASP A 664 -27.55 6.94 18.28
CA ASP A 664 -27.58 7.18 19.72
C ASP A 664 -26.76 6.13 20.50
N LYS A 665 -26.87 4.84 20.13
CA LYS A 665 -26.01 3.78 20.69
C LYS A 665 -24.53 4.08 20.38
N CYS A 666 -24.22 4.49 19.15
CA CYS A 666 -22.85 4.83 18.79
C CYS A 666 -22.36 6.06 19.58
N ALA A 667 -23.20 7.07 19.80
CA ALA A 667 -22.85 8.28 20.54
C ALA A 667 -22.61 8.01 22.02
N SER A 668 -23.40 7.14 22.67
CA SER A 668 -23.19 6.75 24.06
C SER A 668 -21.87 5.98 24.24
N ILE A 669 -21.57 5.06 23.32
CA ILE A 669 -20.30 4.33 23.27
C ILE A 669 -19.12 5.29 23.05
N VAL A 670 -19.26 6.26 22.15
CA VAL A 670 -18.23 7.27 21.91
C VAL A 670 -17.97 8.12 23.16
N ALA A 671 -19.01 8.50 23.89
CA ALA A 671 -18.87 9.23 25.14
C ALA A 671 -18.18 8.38 26.22
N ALA A 672 -18.52 7.09 26.32
CA ALA A 672 -17.91 6.15 27.26
C ALA A 672 -16.39 6.03 27.04
N VAL A 673 -15.93 5.78 25.81
CA VAL A 673 -14.49 5.69 25.52
C VAL A 673 -13.75 6.99 25.87
N LYS A 674 -14.34 8.15 25.60
CA LYS A 674 -13.73 9.45 25.94
C LYS A 674 -13.61 9.69 27.45
N ARG A 675 -14.50 9.09 28.26
CA ARG A 675 -14.39 9.10 29.72
C ARG A 675 -13.35 8.09 30.21
N ALA A 676 -13.28 6.92 29.59
CA ALA A 676 -12.28 5.91 29.93
C ALA A 676 -10.84 6.39 29.69
N TYR A 677 -10.61 7.20 28.64
CA TYR A 677 -9.29 7.65 28.20
C TYR A 677 -9.27 9.17 27.93
N GLU A 678 -9.12 9.96 28.99
CA GLU A 678 -9.18 11.43 28.95
C GLU A 678 -8.02 12.09 28.19
N GLY A 679 -6.89 11.41 28.02
CA GLY A 679 -5.75 11.89 27.25
C GLY A 679 -6.05 12.03 25.77
N ILE A 680 -6.91 11.18 25.21
CA ILE A 680 -7.23 11.17 23.77
C ILE A 680 -7.92 12.48 23.33
N PRO A 681 -9.01 12.95 23.96
CA PRO A 681 -9.63 14.23 23.58
C PRO A 681 -8.72 15.45 23.74
N ARG A 682 -7.78 15.42 24.71
CA ARG A 682 -6.78 16.47 24.89
C ARG A 682 -5.83 16.51 23.70
N TYR A 683 -5.20 15.37 23.38
CA TYR A 683 -4.32 15.25 22.22
C TYR A 683 -4.98 15.69 20.91
N GLN A 684 -6.20 15.20 20.64
CA GLN A 684 -6.94 15.54 19.41
C GLN A 684 -7.18 17.04 19.26
N ARG A 685 -7.36 17.77 20.37
CA ARG A 685 -7.50 19.23 20.37
C ARG A 685 -6.16 19.90 20.12
N ASP A 686 -5.13 19.50 20.85
CA ASP A 686 -3.82 20.15 20.86
C ASP A 686 -3.11 19.99 19.51
N ILE A 687 -3.20 18.80 18.90
CA ILE A 687 -2.61 18.54 17.58
C ILE A 687 -3.29 19.36 16.47
N VAL A 688 -4.61 19.61 16.58
CA VAL A 688 -5.33 20.46 15.63
C VAL A 688 -4.91 21.93 15.77
N ILE A 689 -4.67 22.41 17.00
CA ILE A 689 -4.16 23.76 17.24
C ILE A 689 -2.77 23.90 16.61
N LEU A 690 -1.86 22.97 16.90
CA LEU A 690 -0.53 22.95 16.32
C LEU A 690 -0.57 22.91 14.78
N ALA A 691 -1.40 22.03 14.21
CA ALA A 691 -1.56 21.90 12.77
C ALA A 691 -2.09 23.17 12.11
N ARG A 692 -2.97 23.94 12.76
CA ARG A 692 -3.44 25.23 12.25
C ARG A 692 -2.35 26.30 12.26
N GLU A 693 -1.49 26.29 13.26
CA GLU A 693 -0.37 27.23 13.37
C GLU A 693 0.71 26.97 12.33
N GLN A 694 1.14 25.71 12.18
CA GLN A 694 2.28 25.36 11.33
C GLN A 694 1.91 24.86 9.93
N GLY A 695 0.68 24.38 9.72
CA GLY A 695 0.18 23.91 8.41
C GLY A 695 0.51 22.46 8.05
N TRP A 696 1.13 21.70 8.96
CA TRP A 696 1.55 20.32 8.75
C TRP A 696 1.59 19.53 10.06
N VAL A 697 1.76 18.23 9.98
CA VAL A 697 2.06 17.32 11.12
C VAL A 697 3.13 16.31 10.72
N SER A 698 3.80 15.71 11.70
CA SER A 698 4.83 14.68 11.45
C SER A 698 4.64 13.39 12.24
N THR A 699 5.28 12.34 11.74
CA THR A 699 5.40 11.03 12.39
C THR A 699 6.57 10.97 13.37
N ILE A 700 6.71 9.82 14.04
CA ILE A 700 7.75 9.54 15.03
C ILE A 700 9.18 9.73 14.52
N TYR A 701 9.45 9.43 13.24
CA TYR A 701 10.78 9.57 12.64
C TYR A 701 10.93 10.74 11.67
N GLY A 702 9.86 11.50 11.40
CA GLY A 702 9.96 12.77 10.69
C GLY A 702 9.31 12.84 9.30
N TYR A 703 8.52 11.85 8.87
CA TYR A 703 7.65 12.03 7.71
C TYR A 703 6.71 13.22 7.94
N ILE A 704 6.61 14.12 6.98
CA ILE A 704 5.77 15.31 7.05
C ILE A 704 4.56 15.13 6.14
N ARG A 705 3.37 15.42 6.69
CA ARG A 705 2.14 15.58 5.91
C ARG A 705 1.68 17.03 5.95
N LEU A 706 1.60 17.65 4.78
CA LEU A 706 0.98 18.96 4.62
C LEU A 706 -0.54 18.88 4.75
N LEU A 707 -1.12 19.92 5.36
CA LEU A 707 -2.56 20.02 5.61
C LEU A 707 -3.09 21.31 4.97
N HIS A 708 -3.19 21.31 3.64
CA HIS A 708 -3.48 22.49 2.84
C HIS A 708 -4.80 23.21 3.21
N ASN A 709 -5.78 22.46 3.72
CA ASN A 709 -7.11 22.95 4.06
C ASN A 709 -7.33 23.12 5.57
N ILE A 710 -6.30 22.99 6.42
CA ILE A 710 -6.43 23.08 7.89
C ILE A 710 -6.97 24.44 8.36
N ASN A 711 -6.75 25.49 7.58
CA ASN A 711 -7.28 26.84 7.81
C ASN A 711 -8.36 27.24 6.78
N SER A 712 -8.90 26.29 6.00
CA SER A 712 -9.91 26.57 4.98
C SER A 712 -11.21 27.09 5.61
N PRO A 713 -11.88 28.09 5.00
CA PRO A 713 -13.21 28.49 5.44
C PRO A 713 -14.25 27.38 5.21
N ASN A 714 -14.02 26.48 4.25
CA ASN A 714 -14.89 25.34 3.99
C ASN A 714 -14.79 24.32 5.15
N LYS A 715 -15.88 24.20 5.91
CA LYS A 715 -15.98 23.32 7.09
C LYS A 715 -15.66 21.85 6.77
N ASN A 716 -16.05 21.35 5.60
CA ASN A 716 -15.84 19.95 5.23
C ASN A 716 -14.37 19.68 4.90
N ALA A 717 -13.75 20.55 4.10
CA ALA A 717 -12.33 20.45 3.77
C ALA A 717 -11.46 20.60 5.02
N ARG A 718 -11.77 21.61 5.85
CA ARG A 718 -11.09 21.82 7.14
C ARG A 718 -11.26 20.64 8.08
N GLY A 719 -12.47 20.15 8.29
CA GLY A 719 -12.73 19.00 9.15
C GLY A 719 -12.05 17.72 8.66
N SER A 720 -11.81 17.59 7.35
CA SER A 720 -11.01 16.49 6.79
C SER A 720 -9.54 16.58 7.21
N ASP A 721 -8.94 17.76 7.12
CA ASP A 721 -7.54 17.97 7.51
C ASP A 721 -7.35 17.95 9.03
N GLU A 722 -8.34 18.37 9.82
CA GLU A 722 -8.33 18.21 11.29
C GLU A 722 -8.27 16.72 11.68
N ARG A 723 -9.03 15.86 11.01
CA ARG A 723 -8.93 14.39 11.21
C ARG A 723 -7.57 13.86 10.80
N ARG A 724 -7.05 14.30 9.65
CA ARG A 724 -5.72 13.92 9.17
C ARG A 724 -4.62 14.34 10.14
N ALA A 725 -4.74 15.51 10.78
CA ALA A 725 -3.82 16.00 11.79
C ALA A 725 -3.76 15.07 13.01
N GLY A 726 -4.90 14.59 13.50
CA GLY A 726 -4.96 13.63 14.60
C GLY A 726 -4.40 12.25 14.24
N ASN A 727 -4.65 11.79 13.01
CA ASN A 727 -4.37 10.40 12.60
C ASN A 727 -2.94 10.17 12.11
N THR A 728 -2.37 11.14 11.38
CA THR A 728 -1.06 10.96 10.73
C THR A 728 0.07 10.68 11.73
N PRO A 729 0.17 11.38 12.89
CA PRO A 729 1.20 11.09 13.88
C PRO A 729 1.08 9.71 14.54
N ILE A 730 -0.01 8.98 14.30
CA ILE A 730 -0.28 7.64 14.82
C ILE A 730 -0.05 6.62 13.71
N GLN A 731 -0.83 6.69 12.63
CA GLN A 731 -0.79 5.71 11.55
C GLN A 731 0.49 5.78 10.72
N GLY A 732 0.99 6.99 10.46
CA GLY A 732 2.26 7.17 9.76
C GLY A 732 3.44 6.75 10.63
N SER A 733 3.34 6.94 11.95
CA SER A 733 4.35 6.43 12.89
C SER A 733 4.37 4.90 12.94
N ALA A 734 3.19 4.25 12.84
CA ALA A 734 3.13 2.80 12.74
C ALA A 734 3.86 2.29 11.48
N ALA A 735 3.62 2.95 10.34
CA ALA A 735 4.31 2.65 9.08
C ALA A 735 5.83 2.87 9.18
N ASP A 736 6.26 3.97 9.80
CA ASP A 736 7.68 4.29 9.97
C ASP A 736 8.42 3.23 10.82
N VAL A 737 7.81 2.79 11.93
CA VAL A 737 8.40 1.74 12.78
C VAL A 737 8.39 0.39 12.06
N MET A 738 7.33 0.05 11.34
CA MET A 738 7.26 -1.17 10.54
C MET A 738 8.39 -1.22 9.49
N LYS A 739 8.57 -0.14 8.71
CA LYS A 739 9.65 -0.02 7.73
C LYS A 739 11.02 -0.17 8.37
N ASN A 740 11.24 0.45 9.53
CA ASN A 740 12.50 0.32 10.26
C ASN A 740 12.79 -1.13 10.70
N CYS A 741 11.76 -1.86 11.15
CA CYS A 741 11.90 -3.28 11.49
C CYS A 741 12.26 -4.09 10.24
N GLN A 742 11.57 -3.86 9.13
CA GLN A 742 11.82 -4.57 7.88
C GLN A 742 13.21 -4.24 7.28
N ASN A 743 13.70 -3.01 7.43
CA ASN A 743 15.06 -2.63 7.06
C ASN A 743 16.09 -3.46 7.82
N GLN A 744 15.93 -3.59 9.15
CA GLN A 744 16.84 -4.39 9.97
C GLN A 744 16.79 -5.87 9.60
N VAL A 745 15.60 -6.41 9.32
CA VAL A 745 15.43 -7.79 8.86
C VAL A 745 16.13 -8.02 7.51
N TYR A 746 15.91 -7.14 6.53
CA TYR A 746 16.59 -7.20 5.23
C TYR A 746 18.10 -7.18 5.39
N ASP A 747 18.62 -6.29 6.25
CA ASP A 747 20.05 -6.15 6.46
C ASP A 747 20.66 -7.39 7.12
N GLU A 748 19.92 -8.04 8.03
CA GLU A 748 20.35 -9.28 8.67
C GLU A 748 20.33 -10.47 7.72
N ILE A 749 19.31 -10.58 6.85
CA ILE A 749 19.29 -11.57 5.77
C ILE A 749 20.52 -11.38 4.88
N GLY A 750 20.83 -10.15 4.46
CA GLY A 750 21.99 -9.86 3.62
C GLY A 750 23.31 -10.26 4.27
N ARG A 751 23.52 -9.88 5.54
CA ARG A 751 24.73 -10.27 6.31
C ARG A 751 24.84 -11.78 6.47
N GLY A 752 23.78 -12.47 6.85
CA GLY A 752 23.79 -13.92 7.02
C GLY A 752 23.95 -14.67 5.69
N THR A 753 23.43 -14.13 4.59
CA THR A 753 23.64 -14.70 3.24
C THR A 753 25.10 -14.68 2.86
N LEU A 754 25.77 -13.53 3.02
CA LEU A 754 27.21 -13.43 2.78
C LEU A 754 28.01 -14.35 3.72
N ALA A 755 27.70 -14.32 5.01
CA ALA A 755 28.39 -15.14 6.00
C ALA A 755 28.31 -16.64 5.66
N ARG A 756 27.11 -17.13 5.29
CA ARG A 756 26.90 -18.52 4.85
C ARG A 756 27.65 -18.86 3.57
N ARG A 757 27.73 -17.92 2.62
CA ARG A 757 28.45 -18.10 1.36
C ARG A 757 29.96 -18.23 1.57
N LEU A 758 30.53 -17.48 2.51
CA LEU A 758 31.94 -17.53 2.87
C LEU A 758 32.28 -18.73 3.77
N ASP A 759 31.41 -19.05 4.73
CA ASP A 759 31.53 -20.17 5.64
C ASP A 759 30.17 -20.86 5.83
N PRO A 760 29.93 -22.03 5.22
CA PRO A 760 28.70 -22.79 5.39
C PRO A 760 28.39 -23.22 6.84
N ALA A 761 29.39 -23.18 7.74
CA ALA A 761 29.23 -23.49 9.17
C ALA A 761 28.97 -22.25 10.03
N ALA A 762 28.92 -21.04 9.45
CA ALA A 762 28.66 -19.81 10.18
C ALA A 762 27.31 -19.87 10.93
N ASP A 763 27.29 -19.41 12.19
CA ASP A 763 26.07 -19.33 12.98
C ASP A 763 25.20 -18.14 12.52
N ILE A 764 24.41 -18.36 11.47
CA ILE A 764 23.55 -17.33 10.86
C ILE A 764 22.20 -17.24 11.56
N ILE A 765 21.67 -16.03 11.69
CA ILE A 765 20.30 -15.82 12.21
C ILE A 765 19.29 -15.93 11.07
N LEU A 766 19.47 -15.08 10.06
CA LEU A 766 18.63 -15.01 8.86
C LEU A 766 19.51 -15.09 7.62
N ALA A 767 19.06 -15.79 6.58
CA ALA A 767 19.76 -15.83 5.29
C ALA A 767 18.80 -16.14 4.14
N HIS A 768 19.17 -15.69 2.94
CA HIS A 768 18.45 -15.96 1.71
C HIS A 768 18.35 -17.46 1.46
N GLY A 769 17.19 -17.88 0.99
CA GLY A 769 16.85 -19.29 0.77
C GLY A 769 16.61 -20.07 2.05
N VAL A 770 16.62 -19.45 3.24
CA VAL A 770 16.33 -20.07 4.55
C VAL A 770 15.26 -19.30 5.30
N THR A 771 15.31 -17.96 5.25
CA THR A 771 14.38 -17.04 5.90
C THR A 771 14.12 -15.83 5.00
N ASP A 772 13.23 -15.99 4.03
CA ASP A 772 12.94 -14.95 3.05
C ASP A 772 11.69 -14.16 3.44
N MET A 773 11.76 -12.83 3.34
CA MET A 773 10.59 -11.97 3.52
C MET A 773 9.82 -11.90 2.20
N GLU A 774 8.57 -12.35 2.22
CA GLU A 774 7.76 -12.53 1.01
C GLU A 774 6.83 -11.34 0.77
N ALA A 775 6.20 -10.84 1.84
CA ALA A 775 5.18 -9.82 1.74
C ALA A 775 4.96 -9.07 3.05
N GLN A 776 4.43 -7.86 2.93
CA GLN A 776 3.75 -7.15 4.02
C GLN A 776 2.30 -6.92 3.65
N ILE A 777 1.37 -7.43 4.47
CA ILE A 777 -0.08 -7.23 4.31
C ILE A 777 -0.65 -6.61 5.58
N HIS A 778 -1.16 -5.38 5.48
CA HIS A 778 -1.49 -4.55 6.65
C HIS A 778 -0.26 -4.39 7.57
N ASP A 779 -0.38 -4.80 8.82
CA ASP A 779 0.68 -4.74 9.84
C ASP A 779 1.37 -6.12 10.01
N GLU A 780 1.02 -7.11 9.19
CA GLU A 780 1.63 -8.44 9.20
C GLU A 780 2.77 -8.56 8.19
N ILE A 781 3.94 -9.00 8.65
CA ILE A 781 5.06 -9.43 7.83
C ILE A 781 4.98 -10.94 7.62
N ILE A 782 5.08 -11.38 6.37
CA ILE A 782 5.02 -12.78 5.95
C ILE A 782 6.41 -13.22 5.48
N PHE A 783 6.87 -14.34 6.01
CA PHE A 783 8.12 -14.98 5.64
C PHE A 783 7.87 -16.39 5.12
N GLU A 784 8.74 -16.84 4.22
CA GLU A 784 8.90 -18.24 3.87
C GLU A 784 10.21 -18.74 4.52
N MET A 785 10.12 -19.79 5.33
CA MET A 785 11.25 -20.32 6.10
C MET A 785 11.42 -21.82 5.87
N ASP A 786 12.65 -22.35 6.00
CA ASP A 786 12.82 -23.81 6.10
C ASP A 786 11.94 -24.39 7.21
N ASP A 787 11.26 -25.52 6.97
CA ASP A 787 10.47 -26.24 7.98
C ASP A 787 11.39 -27.00 8.95
N ASP A 788 12.26 -26.23 9.63
CA ASP A 788 13.19 -26.66 10.65
C ASP A 788 12.90 -25.89 11.95
N ILE A 789 12.71 -26.63 13.04
CA ILE A 789 12.39 -26.04 14.35
C ILE A 789 13.45 -25.06 14.85
N ASN A 790 14.73 -25.32 14.60
CA ASN A 790 15.82 -24.45 15.03
C ASN A 790 15.84 -23.15 14.22
N VAL A 791 15.62 -23.24 12.91
CA VAL A 791 15.52 -22.07 12.02
C VAL A 791 14.36 -21.19 12.45
N VAL A 792 13.15 -21.76 12.52
CA VAL A 792 11.93 -21.01 12.85
C VAL A 792 11.99 -20.41 14.25
N LYS A 793 12.54 -21.14 15.24
CA LYS A 793 12.71 -20.64 16.61
C LYS A 793 13.72 -19.49 16.67
N LYS A 794 14.89 -19.65 16.04
CA LYS A 794 15.95 -18.64 16.05
C LYS A 794 15.49 -17.36 15.34
N ALA A 795 14.92 -17.49 14.15
CA ALA A 795 14.35 -16.38 13.40
C ALA A 795 13.19 -15.72 14.15
N GLY A 796 12.24 -16.51 14.65
CA GLY A 796 11.07 -15.99 15.36
C GLY A 796 11.42 -15.19 16.61
N ILE A 797 12.38 -15.66 17.42
CA ILE A 797 12.87 -14.92 18.60
C ILE A 797 13.52 -13.60 18.17
N TRP A 798 14.39 -13.64 17.16
CA TRP A 798 15.12 -12.46 16.72
C TRP A 798 14.20 -11.40 16.11
N VAL A 799 13.35 -11.77 15.14
CA VAL A 799 12.41 -10.83 14.49
C VAL A 799 11.45 -10.24 15.51
N LYS A 800 10.93 -11.05 16.45
CA LYS A 800 10.10 -10.55 17.56
C LYS A 800 10.84 -9.54 18.41
N SER A 801 12.13 -9.77 18.74
CA SER A 801 12.93 -8.83 19.53
C SER A 801 13.14 -7.48 18.83
N ILE A 802 13.28 -7.47 17.51
CA ILE A 802 13.38 -6.24 16.72
C ILE A 802 12.06 -5.47 16.73
N MET A 803 10.94 -6.17 16.55
CA MET A 803 9.62 -5.53 16.58
C MET A 803 9.25 -5.01 17.98
N GLU A 804 9.60 -5.73 19.06
CA GLU A 804 9.28 -5.32 20.42
C GLU A 804 10.23 -4.23 20.97
N MET A 805 11.24 -3.82 20.20
CA MET A 805 12.15 -2.75 20.58
C MET A 805 11.41 -1.41 20.68
N PRO A 806 11.61 -0.64 21.77
CA PRO A 806 11.12 0.72 21.89
C PRO A 806 11.56 1.58 20.69
N PRO A 807 10.63 2.26 19.98
CA PRO A 807 10.99 3.04 18.80
C PRO A 807 11.76 4.33 19.14
N LEU A 808 11.72 4.77 20.39
CA LEU A 808 12.46 5.91 20.91
C LEU A 808 13.05 5.56 22.28
N PRO A 809 14.14 6.22 22.70
CA PRO A 809 14.55 6.22 24.10
C PRO A 809 13.39 6.64 25.01
N ASP A 810 13.25 5.99 26.15
CA ASP A 810 12.22 6.26 27.16
C ASP A 810 10.76 6.13 26.66
N PHE A 811 10.51 5.35 25.61
CA PHE A 811 9.15 5.10 25.14
C PHE A 811 8.31 4.40 26.24
N PRO A 812 7.22 5.02 26.73
CA PRO A 812 6.60 4.63 28.00
C PRO A 812 5.65 3.43 27.90
N VAL A 813 5.37 2.95 26.68
CA VAL A 813 4.40 1.90 26.42
C VAL A 813 5.12 0.67 25.87
N LYS A 814 4.99 -0.47 26.54
CA LYS A 814 5.54 -1.74 26.04
C LYS A 814 5.01 -2.03 24.63
N ILE A 815 5.88 -2.41 23.70
CA ILE A 815 5.48 -2.92 22.37
C ILE A 815 5.46 -4.44 22.42
N GLU A 816 4.48 -5.05 21.76
CA GLU A 816 4.33 -6.51 21.71
C GLU A 816 4.06 -6.95 20.27
N ALA A 817 4.69 -8.04 19.87
CA ALA A 817 4.49 -8.68 18.57
C ALA A 817 4.05 -10.13 18.74
N GLU A 818 3.10 -10.59 17.93
CA GLU A 818 2.56 -11.94 17.97
C GLU A 818 3.05 -12.72 16.76
N ALA A 819 3.72 -13.84 17.02
CA ALA A 819 4.25 -14.73 15.99
C ALA A 819 3.40 -15.99 15.83
N SER A 820 3.18 -16.39 14.58
CA SER A 820 2.48 -17.64 14.23
C SER A 820 3.11 -18.27 12.99
N VAL A 821 2.82 -19.54 12.76
CA VAL A 821 3.32 -20.30 11.62
C VAL A 821 2.20 -21.09 10.96
N GLY A 822 2.38 -21.44 9.69
CA GLY A 822 1.38 -22.20 8.96
C GLY A 822 1.92 -22.74 7.64
N TYR A 823 1.33 -23.85 7.17
CA TYR A 823 1.59 -24.37 5.82
C TYR A 823 0.71 -23.70 4.76
N ARG A 824 -0.21 -22.83 5.18
CA ARG A 824 -1.06 -21.99 4.34
C ARG A 824 -1.29 -20.67 5.06
N TRP A 825 -1.46 -19.57 4.33
CA TRP A 825 -1.68 -18.27 4.98
C TRP A 825 -2.96 -18.19 5.81
N GLY A 826 -4.01 -18.92 5.44
CA GLY A 826 -5.26 -18.96 6.23
C GLY A 826 -5.22 -19.90 7.45
N GLU A 827 -4.17 -20.71 7.63
CA GLU A 827 -4.08 -21.74 8.67
C GLU A 827 -2.90 -21.47 9.61
N LYS A 828 -3.14 -20.66 10.64
CA LYS A 828 -2.10 -20.18 11.56
C LYS A 828 -2.14 -20.90 12.90
N GLU A 829 -1.00 -21.41 13.34
CA GLU A 829 -0.73 -21.93 14.68
C GLU A 829 0.20 -20.96 15.43
N LYS A 830 -0.08 -20.66 16.70
CA LYS A 830 0.83 -19.82 17.51
C LYS A 830 2.23 -20.45 17.59
N LEU A 831 3.27 -19.63 17.45
CA LEU A 831 4.65 -20.12 17.40
C LEU A 831 5.01 -21.05 18.58
N ASP A 832 4.70 -20.64 19.81
CA ASP A 832 5.02 -21.44 21.01
C ASP A 832 4.35 -22.82 21.01
N LYS A 833 3.11 -22.89 20.48
CA LYS A 833 2.38 -24.17 20.36
C LYS A 833 3.03 -25.07 19.30
N TRP A 834 3.41 -24.49 18.15
CA TRP A 834 4.10 -25.23 17.10
C TRP A 834 5.46 -25.77 17.57
N ILE A 835 6.24 -24.95 18.27
CA ILE A 835 7.55 -25.35 18.84
C ILE A 835 7.35 -26.52 19.82
N ALA A 836 6.38 -26.40 20.74
CA ALA A 836 6.08 -27.47 21.70
C ALA A 836 5.66 -28.76 20.99
N ARG A 837 4.87 -28.67 19.91
CA ARG A 837 4.41 -29.82 19.12
C ARG A 837 5.53 -30.49 18.33
N LYS A 838 6.49 -29.73 17.78
CA LYS A 838 7.65 -30.26 17.01
C LYS A 838 8.79 -30.77 17.91
N SER A 839 8.81 -30.36 19.17
CA SER A 839 9.82 -30.81 20.16
C SER A 839 9.43 -32.12 20.86
N ASN A 840 8.15 -32.46 20.86
CA ASN A 840 7.60 -33.74 21.31
C ASN A 840 7.52 -34.72 20.13
#